data_AF-A0A1J9Q8D2-F1
#
_entry.id   AF-A0A1J9Q8D2-F1
#
_cell.length_a   1.000
_cell.length_b   1.000
_cell.length_c   1.000
_cell.angle_alpha   90.00
_cell.angle_beta   90.00
_cell.angle_gamma   90.00
#
_symmetry.space_group_name_H-M   'P 1'
#
loop_
_entity.id
_entity.type
_entity.pdbx_description
1 polymer ?
#
loop_
_entity_poly.entity_id
_entity_poly.type
_entity_poly.pdbx_seq_one_letter_code
_entity_poly.pdbx_strand_id
1 'polypeptide(L)'
;MVQSASDDRAVQLAREAVELVDAGHREAASRNLREAISLAPDNEEVKAAFKKISEDEETNHVLVNLCRRYVTHKDESAGHDAAVRLRADGLQPPPEAALDTLNLILSCPAASLSNTQDEIITALVRNSPHIRRHFAAQLQLSVTQFFDEIYDRGDGAVVCLDTVVLDTALWQSEQVRNHCKSELFQLFIAKLMESGHDLDGRSLKGIARLLAVDAENLQHLVDEECFDAILSSLDLRLPSDVRSQATLATAKYLEAAGEDGQTLFSKILTARVARQRNDDYIIAFSAAAAVFPIIPSITAALFLTEGFVQSLVALLEQKRRGITVERAVLELFNAACIDKQCREAIDKHCADWLSHTLKNGTDDRAEVAAVILAKIRACENDANPKSSTAASRIRAEESSGSSHDLVERFKNLLAKRPQKGDFHHLVEGLAFSSVKPEVKEQLVSKGSTFQSDLEAILKNKLTDASLVYGGLMIIHNLTKYRPNLSEEQKKISQLRSYANASSQPAASNPLDDDNHVKERCATVINTGIMPLLIDCNKANATSNSIQDLTSKILLSLSKTLQTRGKLAQQGAIKLLLSLISSRTENSTNYRANDEPTQNAAHALARILISVNPAHVFSTSGFPQITTAIRPLAHLLQPFSSSSSSSTPPPTPASRLR
;
A
#
# COMPACT_ATOMS: atom_id res chain seq x y z
N MET A 1 42.87 16.87 67.09
CA MET A 1 43.42 16.89 65.71
C MET A 1 42.86 15.79 64.80
N VAL A 2 42.17 14.75 65.31
CA VAL A 2 41.60 13.69 64.45
C VAL A 2 40.22 14.07 63.88
N GLN A 3 39.38 14.83 64.61
CA GLN A 3 38.06 15.27 64.15
C GLN A 3 38.10 16.30 63.00
N SER A 4 39.10 17.19 62.95
CA SER A 4 39.18 18.19 61.87
C SER A 4 39.51 17.54 60.51
N ALA A 5 40.36 16.50 60.50
CA ALA A 5 40.73 15.80 59.28
C ALA A 5 39.60 14.89 58.75
N SER A 6 38.73 14.37 59.62
CA SER A 6 37.53 13.63 59.21
C SER A 6 36.46 14.55 58.64
N ASP A 7 36.31 15.75 59.22
CA ASP A 7 35.35 16.75 58.75
C ASP A 7 35.76 17.32 57.38
N ASP A 8 37.05 17.64 57.17
CA ASP A 8 37.56 18.12 55.88
C ASP A 8 37.38 17.08 54.77
N ARG A 9 37.59 15.79 55.08
CA ARG A 9 37.37 14.69 54.14
C ARG A 9 35.88 14.46 53.85
N ALA A 10 35.02 14.59 54.85
CA ALA A 10 33.57 14.49 54.68
C ALA A 10 33.03 15.61 53.78
N VAL A 11 33.54 16.83 53.95
CA VAL A 11 33.21 17.99 53.09
C VAL A 11 33.68 17.77 51.65
N GLN A 12 34.90 17.26 51.45
CA GLN A 12 35.40 16.96 50.11
C GLN A 12 34.53 15.91 49.40
N LEU A 13 34.21 14.81 50.10
CA LEU A 13 33.35 13.75 49.56
C LEU A 13 31.92 14.24 49.28
N ALA A 14 31.39 15.15 50.09
CA ALA A 14 30.08 15.77 49.85
C ALA A 14 30.08 16.66 48.60
N ARG A 15 31.15 17.44 48.37
CA ARG A 15 31.29 18.26 47.15
C ARG A 15 31.48 17.40 45.90
N GLU A 16 32.33 16.37 45.97
CA GLU A 16 32.52 15.40 44.88
C GLU A 16 31.21 14.63 44.58
N ALA A 17 30.41 14.31 45.59
CA ALA A 17 29.10 13.68 45.39
C ALA A 17 28.16 14.59 44.58
N VAL A 18 28.12 15.90 44.87
CA VAL A 18 27.31 16.86 44.11
C VAL A 18 27.81 16.98 42.67
N GLU A 19 29.12 17.09 42.45
CA GLU A 19 29.70 17.12 41.09
C GLU A 19 29.42 15.84 40.31
N LEU A 20 29.44 14.68 40.96
CA LEU A 20 29.10 13.39 40.35
C LEU A 20 27.62 13.26 40.02
N VAL A 21 26.72 13.87 40.79
CA VAL A 21 25.29 13.98 40.42
C VAL A 21 25.12 14.86 39.19
N ASP A 22 25.77 16.02 39.16
CA ASP A 22 25.73 16.94 38.02
C ASP A 22 26.32 16.29 36.74
N ALA A 23 27.30 15.41 36.90
CA ALA A 23 27.88 14.60 35.82
C ALA A 23 27.11 13.30 35.49
N GLY A 24 26.01 12.99 36.19
CA GLY A 24 25.14 11.83 35.92
C GLY A 24 25.58 10.49 36.51
N HIS A 25 26.62 10.45 37.35
CA HIS A 25 27.17 9.24 37.97
C HIS A 25 26.57 8.96 39.36
N ARG A 26 25.26 8.65 39.39
CA ARG A 26 24.45 8.53 40.63
C ARG A 26 24.93 7.46 41.62
N GLU A 27 25.38 6.30 41.15
CA GLU A 27 25.87 5.24 42.05
C GLU A 27 27.19 5.60 42.72
N ALA A 28 28.04 6.39 42.05
CA ALA A 28 29.26 6.92 42.65
C ALA A 28 28.94 8.06 43.62
N ALA A 29 28.04 8.97 43.24
CA ALA A 29 27.56 10.03 44.11
C ALA A 29 26.90 9.52 45.41
N SER A 30 26.00 8.53 45.31
CA SER A 30 25.33 7.93 46.47
C SER A 30 26.30 7.20 47.40
N ARG A 31 27.38 6.61 46.86
CA ARG A 31 28.45 6.01 47.66
C ARG A 31 29.26 7.08 48.39
N ASN A 32 29.71 8.11 47.70
CA ASN A 32 30.48 9.22 48.28
C ASN A 32 29.66 9.99 49.33
N LEU A 33 28.36 10.18 49.10
CA LEU A 33 27.45 10.83 50.04
C LEU A 33 27.24 9.97 51.30
N ARG A 34 27.08 8.65 51.16
CA ARG A 34 27.00 7.73 52.32
C ARG A 34 28.30 7.71 53.12
N GLU A 35 29.44 7.77 52.45
CA GLU A 35 30.74 7.88 53.12
C GLU A 35 30.86 9.22 53.86
N ALA A 36 30.51 10.34 53.23
CA ALA A 36 30.49 11.67 53.86
C ALA A 36 29.59 11.73 55.11
N ILE A 37 28.38 11.17 55.04
CA ILE A 37 27.42 11.13 56.15
C ILE A 37 27.93 10.24 57.30
N SER A 38 28.61 9.14 56.99
CA SER A 38 29.16 8.25 58.03
C SER A 38 30.38 8.84 58.74
N LEU A 39 31.11 9.75 58.07
CA LEU A 39 32.27 10.43 58.63
C LEU A 39 31.91 11.67 59.47
N ALA A 40 30.96 12.49 59.02
CA ALA A 40 30.56 13.72 59.72
C ALA A 40 29.05 14.02 59.54
N PRO A 41 28.17 13.32 60.28
CA PRO A 41 26.72 13.44 60.11
C PRO A 41 26.15 14.81 60.51
N ASP A 42 26.87 15.56 61.36
CA ASP A 42 26.40 16.85 61.89
C ASP A 42 26.97 18.08 61.16
N ASN A 43 27.79 17.89 60.14
CA ASN A 43 28.38 18.97 59.36
C ASN A 43 27.34 19.62 58.43
N GLU A 44 27.22 20.95 58.49
CA GLU A 44 26.26 21.74 57.71
C GLU A 44 26.43 21.58 56.19
N GLU A 45 27.66 21.45 55.67
CA GLU A 45 27.88 21.25 54.22
C GLU A 45 27.47 19.84 53.77
N VAL A 46 27.66 18.82 54.61
CA VAL A 46 27.22 17.44 54.32
C VAL A 46 25.69 17.34 54.37
N LYS A 47 25.04 18.01 55.33
CA LYS A 47 23.58 18.14 55.39
C LYS A 47 23.01 18.91 54.20
N ALA A 48 23.69 19.97 53.75
CA ALA A 48 23.29 20.74 52.57
C ALA A 48 23.45 19.92 51.28
N ALA A 49 24.54 19.16 51.12
CA ALA A 49 24.75 18.25 49.99
C ALA A 49 23.73 17.11 49.98
N PHE A 50 23.43 16.52 51.15
CA PHE A 50 22.37 15.52 51.28
C PHE A 50 21.00 16.09 50.91
N LYS A 51 20.65 17.26 51.43
CA LYS A 51 19.39 17.93 51.10
C LYS A 51 19.29 18.24 49.61
N LYS A 52 20.35 18.77 48.98
CA LYS A 52 20.40 19.04 47.54
C LYS A 52 20.21 17.75 46.70
N ILE A 53 20.93 16.67 47.06
CA ILE A 53 20.87 15.40 46.32
C ILE A 53 19.53 14.69 46.57
N SER A 54 18.98 14.74 47.78
CA SER A 54 17.65 14.19 48.08
C SER A 54 16.52 14.99 47.43
N GLU A 55 16.62 16.33 47.38
CA GLU A 55 15.69 17.17 46.60
C GLU A 55 15.81 16.87 45.10
N ASP A 56 17.03 16.68 44.56
CA ASP A 56 17.23 16.26 43.16
C ASP A 56 16.67 14.84 42.86
N GLU A 57 16.70 13.93 43.84
CA GLU A 57 16.15 12.56 43.74
C GLU A 57 14.61 12.53 43.86
N GLU A 58 14.00 13.36 44.71
CA GLU A 58 12.55 13.43 44.90
C GLU A 58 11.84 14.22 43.79
N THR A 59 12.50 15.18 43.15
CA THR A 59 11.85 16.11 42.21
C THR A 59 12.05 15.77 40.73
N ASN A 60 13.10 15.04 40.33
CA ASN A 60 13.42 14.85 38.91
C ASN A 60 13.29 13.40 38.45
N HIS A 61 12.15 13.08 37.82
CA HIS A 61 11.92 11.80 37.15
C HIS A 61 13.04 11.46 36.15
N VAL A 62 13.42 10.18 36.02
CA VAL A 62 14.54 9.72 35.16
C VAL A 62 14.40 10.23 33.72
N LEU A 63 13.17 10.24 33.18
CA LEU A 63 12.90 10.76 31.84
C LEU A 63 13.25 12.25 31.69
N VAL A 64 12.89 13.07 32.67
CA VAL A 64 13.15 14.52 32.65
C VAL A 64 14.65 14.79 32.69
N ASN A 65 15.41 13.98 33.45
CA ASN A 65 16.87 14.10 33.50
C ASN A 65 17.54 13.70 32.18
N LEU A 66 17.11 12.61 31.55
CA LEU A 66 17.61 12.21 30.24
C LEU A 66 17.33 13.28 29.20
N CYS A 67 16.12 13.85 29.21
CA CYS A 67 15.76 14.92 28.28
C CYS A 67 16.48 16.24 28.59
N ARG A 68 16.73 16.57 29.87
CA ARG A 68 17.56 17.72 30.24
C ARG A 68 18.99 17.56 29.75
N ARG A 69 19.58 16.36 29.86
CA ARG A 69 20.92 16.08 29.29
C ARG A 69 20.93 16.20 27.78
N TYR A 70 19.91 15.66 27.12
CA TYR A 70 19.73 15.80 25.68
C TYR A 70 19.65 17.28 25.25
N VAL A 71 18.82 18.08 25.93
CA VAL A 71 18.59 19.48 25.57
C VAL A 71 19.77 20.39 25.94
N THR A 72 20.27 20.30 27.17
CA THR A 72 21.31 21.20 27.70
C THR A 72 22.71 20.82 27.24
N HIS A 73 23.03 19.52 27.26
CA HIS A 73 24.38 19.03 26.94
C HIS A 73 24.50 18.48 25.51
N LYS A 74 23.42 18.49 24.72
CA LYS A 74 23.36 17.89 23.37
C LYS A 74 23.80 16.42 23.38
N ASP A 75 23.44 15.72 24.44
CA ASP A 75 23.77 14.32 24.63
C ASP A 75 22.78 13.43 23.87
N GLU A 76 23.16 13.04 22.66
CA GLU A 76 22.36 12.17 21.79
C GLU A 76 22.06 10.80 22.41
N SER A 77 22.97 10.27 23.23
CA SER A 77 22.76 8.99 23.91
C SER A 77 21.63 9.08 24.92
N ALA A 78 21.58 10.17 25.69
CA ALA A 78 20.51 10.42 26.63
C ALA A 78 19.15 10.64 25.93
N GLY A 79 19.15 11.31 24.78
CA GLY A 79 17.95 11.46 23.95
C GLY A 79 17.43 10.12 23.43
N HIS A 80 18.32 9.27 22.92
CA HIS A 80 17.95 7.94 22.43
C HIS A 80 17.39 7.06 23.56
N ASP A 81 18.05 7.07 24.72
CA ASP A 81 17.59 6.34 25.91
C ASP A 81 16.21 6.82 26.38
N ALA A 82 15.94 8.13 26.32
CA ALA A 82 14.63 8.69 26.62
C ALA A 82 13.56 8.18 25.64
N ALA A 83 13.85 8.21 24.33
CA ALA A 83 12.93 7.71 23.30
C ALA A 83 12.66 6.21 23.43
N VAL A 84 13.69 5.40 23.68
CA VAL A 84 13.56 3.95 23.91
C VAL A 84 12.71 3.67 25.14
N ARG A 85 12.97 4.38 26.24
CA ARG A 85 12.21 4.21 27.49
C ARG A 85 10.74 4.57 27.32
N LEU A 86 10.45 5.63 26.57
CA LEU A 86 9.07 6.00 26.25
C LEU A 86 8.37 4.97 25.37
N ARG A 87 9.09 4.24 24.50
CA ARG A 87 8.52 3.17 23.66
C ARG A 87 8.29 1.85 24.40
N ALA A 88 8.89 1.64 25.56
CA ALA A 88 8.78 0.39 26.31
C ALA A 88 7.36 0.20 26.87
N ASP A 89 6.71 -0.91 26.50
CA ASP A 89 5.37 -1.25 26.97
C ASP A 89 5.32 -1.34 28.50
N GLY A 90 4.36 -0.63 29.11
CA GLY A 90 4.10 -0.64 30.55
C GLY A 90 4.79 0.45 31.38
N LEU A 91 5.67 1.28 30.81
CA LEU A 91 6.29 2.43 31.47
C LEU A 91 5.66 3.75 31.02
N GLN A 92 4.49 4.08 31.58
CA GLN A 92 3.91 5.42 31.39
C GLN A 92 4.57 6.41 32.36
N PRO A 93 5.19 7.50 31.88
CA PRO A 93 5.70 8.52 32.76
C PRO A 93 4.56 9.20 33.52
N PRO A 94 4.78 9.65 34.77
CA PRO A 94 3.84 10.50 35.48
C PRO A 94 3.44 11.72 34.62
N PRO A 95 2.20 12.23 34.74
CA PRO A 95 1.72 13.34 33.92
C PRO A 95 2.61 14.58 33.95
N GLU A 96 3.10 14.94 35.14
CA GLU A 96 4.00 16.09 35.36
C GLU A 96 5.34 15.87 34.65
N ALA A 97 5.98 14.72 34.86
CA ALA A 97 7.24 14.38 34.20
C ALA A 97 7.13 14.35 32.67
N ALA A 98 5.99 13.92 32.12
CA ALA A 98 5.74 13.95 30.69
C ALA A 98 5.64 15.37 30.14
N LEU A 99 4.92 16.26 30.85
CA LEU A 99 4.76 17.66 30.47
C LEU A 99 6.07 18.43 30.58
N ASP A 100 6.82 18.23 31.67
CA ASP A 100 8.14 18.85 31.84
C ASP A 100 9.10 18.42 30.73
N THR A 101 9.05 17.15 30.35
CA THR A 101 9.85 16.63 29.23
C THR A 101 9.50 17.32 27.92
N LEU A 102 8.21 17.46 27.61
CA LEU A 102 7.75 18.17 26.41
C LEU A 102 8.19 19.63 26.42
N ASN A 103 7.96 20.33 27.54
CA ASN A 103 8.29 21.75 27.70
C ASN A 103 9.80 22.00 27.57
N LEU A 104 10.64 21.11 28.11
CA LEU A 104 12.10 21.21 27.95
C LEU A 104 12.50 21.16 26.47
N ILE A 105 11.91 20.27 25.68
CA ILE A 105 12.20 20.17 24.24
C ILE A 105 11.68 21.41 23.49
N LEU A 106 10.42 21.81 23.75
CA LEU A 106 9.79 22.94 23.05
C LEU A 106 10.43 24.29 23.40
N SER A 107 11.01 24.44 24.60
CA SER A 107 11.72 25.65 25.02
C SER A 107 12.98 25.96 24.21
N CYS A 108 13.49 24.98 23.47
CA CYS A 108 14.68 25.13 22.64
C CYS A 108 14.31 25.22 21.16
N PRO A 109 15.02 26.01 20.33
CA PRO A 109 14.77 26.06 18.89
C PRO A 109 14.89 24.67 18.24
N ALA A 110 13.99 24.33 17.31
CA ALA A 110 13.98 23.01 16.66
C ALA A 110 15.32 22.64 16.02
N ALA A 111 15.95 23.59 15.32
CA ALA A 111 17.26 23.40 14.67
C ALA A 111 18.43 23.17 15.64
N SER A 112 18.25 23.39 16.95
CA SER A 112 19.30 23.22 17.95
C SER A 112 19.48 21.78 18.43
N LEU A 113 18.47 20.92 18.18
CA LEU A 113 18.37 19.54 18.61
C LEU A 113 18.33 18.60 17.40
N SER A 114 18.74 17.35 17.60
CA SER A 114 18.70 16.32 16.55
C SER A 114 17.27 15.83 16.25
N ASN A 115 17.14 14.92 15.27
CA ASN A 115 15.87 14.25 14.95
C ASN A 115 15.32 13.40 16.11
N THR A 116 16.10 13.14 17.16
CA THR A 116 15.62 12.41 18.35
C THR A 116 14.49 13.14 19.06
N GLN A 117 14.39 14.46 18.93
CA GLN A 117 13.24 15.23 19.44
C GLN A 117 11.91 14.75 18.83
N ASP A 118 11.91 14.37 17.55
CA ASP A 118 10.74 13.83 16.84
C ASP A 118 10.26 12.52 17.49
N GLU A 119 11.19 11.61 17.74
CA GLU A 119 10.91 10.32 18.38
C GLU A 119 10.36 10.50 19.80
N ILE A 120 10.94 11.43 20.58
CA ILE A 120 10.50 11.69 21.96
C ILE A 120 9.09 12.28 21.97
N ILE A 121 8.82 13.32 21.17
CA ILE A 121 7.49 13.95 21.09
C ILE A 121 6.44 12.92 20.64
N THR A 122 6.75 12.15 19.60
CA THR A 122 5.86 11.10 19.08
C THR A 122 5.53 10.06 20.15
N ALA A 123 6.54 9.60 20.90
CA ALA A 123 6.34 8.60 21.94
C ALA A 123 5.56 9.17 23.15
N LEU A 124 5.78 10.43 23.52
CA LEU A 124 5.02 11.11 24.57
C LEU A 124 3.52 11.18 24.23
N VAL A 125 3.18 11.63 23.02
CA VAL A 125 1.78 11.76 22.57
C VAL A 125 1.11 10.38 22.49
N ARG A 126 1.81 9.38 21.94
CA ARG A 126 1.28 8.01 21.82
C ARG A 126 0.95 7.40 23.18
N ASN A 127 1.81 7.59 24.19
CA ASN A 127 1.72 6.86 25.45
C ASN A 127 1.07 7.64 26.59
N SER A 128 0.97 8.98 26.50
CA SER A 128 0.37 9.81 27.55
C SER A 128 -0.94 10.47 27.09
N PRO A 129 -2.11 10.09 27.66
CA PRO A 129 -3.36 10.80 27.38
C PRO A 129 -3.34 12.24 27.90
N HIS A 130 -2.51 12.55 28.91
CA HIS A 130 -2.34 13.91 29.41
C HIS A 130 -1.66 14.82 28.38
N ILE A 131 -0.64 14.31 27.69
CA ILE A 131 0.03 15.05 26.61
C ILE A 131 -0.93 15.29 25.44
N ARG A 132 -1.75 14.30 25.07
CA ARG A 132 -2.79 14.50 24.04
C ARG A 132 -3.79 15.59 24.40
N ARG A 133 -4.24 15.66 25.66
CA ARG A 133 -5.09 16.76 26.14
C ARG A 133 -4.37 18.10 26.13
N HIS A 134 -3.08 18.13 26.46
CA HIS A 134 -2.28 19.35 26.37
C HIS A 134 -2.17 19.86 24.93
N PHE A 135 -1.88 18.98 23.96
CA PHE A 135 -1.88 19.33 22.54
C PHE A 135 -3.24 19.90 22.09
N ALA A 136 -4.35 19.26 22.48
CA ALA A 136 -5.69 19.76 22.16
C ALA A 136 -5.94 21.16 22.75
N ALA A 137 -5.50 21.40 24.00
CA ALA A 137 -5.60 22.71 24.64
C ALA A 137 -4.75 23.78 23.94
N GLN A 138 -3.51 23.46 23.52
CA GLN A 138 -2.65 24.40 22.78
C GLN A 138 -3.21 24.74 21.40
N LEU A 139 -3.72 23.73 20.68
CA LEU A 139 -4.39 23.94 19.40
C LEU A 139 -5.63 24.84 19.54
N GLN A 140 -6.40 24.67 20.63
CA GLN A 140 -7.53 25.54 20.92
C GLN A 140 -7.13 26.99 21.24
N LEU A 141 -5.94 27.21 21.82
CA LEU A 141 -5.42 28.55 22.11
C LEU A 141 -4.94 29.26 20.84
N SER A 142 -4.10 28.59 20.05
CA SER A 142 -3.57 29.11 18.80
C SER A 142 -3.04 27.97 17.93
N VAL A 143 -3.79 27.63 16.87
CA VAL A 143 -3.40 26.59 15.92
C VAL A 143 -2.09 26.97 15.23
N THR A 144 -1.98 28.19 14.73
CA THR A 144 -0.80 28.67 13.98
C THR A 144 0.47 28.64 14.83
N GLN A 145 0.42 29.17 16.04
CA GLN A 145 1.62 29.21 16.89
C GLN A 145 2.08 27.80 17.25
N PHE A 146 1.15 26.95 17.69
CA PHE A 146 1.52 25.60 18.10
C PHE A 146 1.93 24.73 16.91
N PHE A 147 1.34 24.97 15.73
CA PHE A 147 1.78 24.36 14.48
C PHE A 147 3.24 24.72 14.20
N ASP A 148 3.62 25.99 14.19
CA ASP A 148 5.00 26.42 13.92
C ASP A 148 5.99 25.85 14.97
N GLU A 149 5.59 25.76 16.24
CA GLU A 149 6.41 25.17 17.31
C GLU A 149 6.70 23.67 17.10
N ILE A 150 5.78 22.94 16.47
CA ILE A 150 5.83 21.50 16.26
C ILE A 150 6.33 21.13 14.86
N TYR A 151 6.04 21.96 13.86
CA TYR A 151 6.25 21.63 12.45
C TYR A 151 7.71 21.31 12.13
N ASP A 152 8.64 22.10 12.65
CA ASP A 152 10.07 21.93 12.43
C ASP A 152 10.69 20.78 13.27
N ARG A 153 9.92 20.16 14.17
CA ARG A 153 10.42 19.10 15.07
C ARG A 153 10.60 17.75 14.39
N GLY A 154 9.81 17.47 13.35
CA GLY A 154 9.90 16.23 12.56
C GLY A 154 8.54 15.69 12.10
N ASP A 155 8.57 14.69 11.23
CA ASP A 155 7.38 14.05 10.63
C ASP A 155 6.49 13.40 11.70
N GLY A 156 7.06 12.70 12.68
CA GLY A 156 6.28 12.04 13.74
C GLY A 156 5.53 13.03 14.63
N ALA A 157 6.18 14.12 15.01
CA ALA A 157 5.66 15.20 15.82
C ALA A 157 4.53 15.94 15.07
N VAL A 158 4.68 16.17 13.78
CA VAL A 158 3.61 16.73 12.94
C VAL A 158 2.41 15.81 12.86
N VAL A 159 2.60 14.50 12.68
CA VAL A 159 1.50 13.52 12.70
C VAL A 159 0.75 13.50 14.04
N CYS A 160 1.39 13.91 15.13
CA CYS A 160 0.72 14.05 16.42
C CYS A 160 -0.36 15.15 16.41
N LEU A 161 -0.17 16.23 15.64
CA LEU A 161 -1.19 17.28 15.47
C LEU A 161 -2.47 16.70 14.87
N ASP A 162 -2.35 15.97 13.76
CA ASP A 162 -3.49 15.28 13.13
C ASP A 162 -4.13 14.27 14.09
N THR A 163 -3.30 13.46 14.74
CA THR A 163 -3.77 12.39 15.62
C THR A 163 -4.61 12.94 16.78
N VAL A 164 -4.22 14.09 17.33
CA VAL A 164 -4.96 14.77 18.41
C VAL A 164 -6.23 15.45 17.89
N VAL A 165 -6.17 16.12 16.74
CA VAL A 165 -7.34 16.77 16.14
C VAL A 165 -8.41 15.76 15.73
N LEU A 166 -8.00 14.59 15.23
CA LEU A 166 -8.90 13.53 14.77
C LEU A 166 -9.46 12.66 15.92
N ASP A 167 -8.87 12.70 17.12
CA ASP A 167 -9.37 11.98 18.29
C ASP A 167 -10.55 12.73 18.93
N THR A 168 -11.76 12.31 18.57
CA THR A 168 -13.00 12.95 19.03
C THR A 168 -13.17 12.96 20.54
N ALA A 169 -12.53 12.04 21.28
CA ALA A 169 -12.67 11.93 22.73
C ALA A 169 -11.92 13.03 23.51
N LEU A 170 -11.00 13.75 22.87
CA LEU A 170 -10.21 14.81 23.50
C LEU A 170 -10.92 16.17 23.54
N TRP A 171 -11.97 16.36 22.73
CA TRP A 171 -12.59 17.65 22.49
C TRP A 171 -13.96 17.74 23.14
N GLN A 172 -14.21 18.83 23.87
CA GLN A 172 -15.52 19.08 24.50
C GLN A 172 -16.56 19.65 23.52
N SER A 173 -16.09 20.38 22.50
CA SER A 173 -16.94 20.98 21.46
C SER A 173 -16.46 20.55 20.08
N GLU A 174 -17.37 19.92 19.33
CA GLU A 174 -17.12 19.53 17.94
C GLU A 174 -16.90 20.75 17.03
N GLN A 175 -17.56 21.88 17.32
CA GLN A 175 -17.35 23.12 16.58
C GLN A 175 -15.92 23.65 16.74
N VAL A 176 -15.39 23.63 17.96
CA VAL A 176 -14.00 24.06 18.24
C VAL A 176 -13.01 23.12 17.57
N ARG A 177 -13.24 21.80 17.66
CA ARG A 177 -12.42 20.79 16.97
C ARG A 177 -12.41 21.01 15.47
N ASN A 178 -13.58 21.25 14.86
CA ASN A 178 -13.70 21.47 13.42
C ASN A 178 -13.02 22.76 12.97
N HIS A 179 -13.07 23.82 13.78
CA HIS A 179 -12.29 25.03 13.52
C HIS A 179 -10.79 24.73 13.55
N CYS A 180 -10.28 24.08 14.62
CA CYS A 180 -8.86 23.72 14.73
C CYS A 180 -8.39 22.84 13.56
N LYS A 181 -9.23 21.89 13.15
CA LYS A 181 -8.99 21.01 12.00
C LYS A 181 -8.89 21.78 10.68
N SER A 182 -9.78 22.74 10.47
CA SER A 182 -9.81 23.55 9.24
C SER A 182 -8.59 24.46 9.14
N GLU A 183 -8.24 25.13 10.24
CA GLU A 183 -7.03 25.96 10.32
C GLU A 183 -5.76 25.12 10.12
N LEU A 184 -5.67 23.95 10.78
CA LEU A 184 -4.54 23.04 10.64
C LEU A 184 -4.38 22.56 9.20
N PHE A 185 -5.49 22.23 8.53
CA PHE A 185 -5.50 21.85 7.12
C PHE A 185 -4.96 22.97 6.21
N GLN A 186 -5.40 24.21 6.44
CA GLN A 186 -4.93 25.37 5.69
C GLN A 186 -3.44 25.66 5.92
N LEU A 187 -2.94 25.48 7.15
CA LEU A 187 -1.53 25.64 7.47
C LEU A 187 -0.64 24.60 6.75
N PHE A 188 -1.09 23.35 6.66
CA PHE A 188 -0.38 22.35 5.86
C PHE A 188 -0.34 22.70 4.37
N ILE A 189 -1.44 23.21 3.81
CA ILE A 189 -1.47 23.69 2.43
C ILE A 189 -0.53 24.88 2.24
N ALA A 190 -0.57 25.85 3.15
CA ALA A 190 0.31 27.02 3.11
C ALA A 190 1.79 26.60 3.15
N LYS A 191 2.15 25.65 4.01
CA LYS A 191 3.52 25.09 4.05
C LYS A 191 3.91 24.37 2.78
N LEU A 192 3.01 23.56 2.21
CA LEU A 192 3.23 22.93 0.91
C LEU A 192 3.49 23.97 -0.19
N MET A 193 2.77 25.09 -0.19
CA MET A 193 2.96 26.17 -1.17
C MET A 193 4.25 26.98 -0.92
N GLU A 194 4.66 27.17 0.34
CA GLU A 194 5.87 27.91 0.73
C GLU A 194 7.16 27.12 0.42
N SER A 195 7.24 25.87 0.87
CA SER A 195 8.43 25.02 0.71
C SER A 195 8.44 24.24 -0.62
N GLY A 196 7.32 24.23 -1.34
CA GLY A 196 7.07 23.45 -2.55
C GLY A 196 6.88 21.97 -2.23
N HIS A 197 7.93 21.33 -1.72
CA HIS A 197 7.91 19.96 -1.20
C HIS A 197 8.90 19.88 -0.03
N ASP A 198 8.41 19.68 1.19
CA ASP A 198 9.29 19.33 2.30
C ASP A 198 10.04 18.03 1.96
N LEU A 199 11.32 17.91 2.33
CA LEU A 199 12.16 16.75 1.99
C LEU A 199 11.55 15.40 2.43
N ASP A 200 10.66 15.40 3.41
CA ASP A 200 9.96 14.22 3.94
C ASP A 200 8.45 14.19 3.64
N GLY A 201 7.90 15.19 2.94
CA GLY A 201 6.48 15.24 2.57
C GLY A 201 5.51 15.39 3.75
N ARG A 202 5.97 15.88 4.91
CA ARG A 202 5.16 15.98 6.13
C ARG A 202 3.87 16.80 5.96
N SER A 203 3.93 17.94 5.24
CA SER A 203 2.72 18.73 4.94
C SER A 203 1.68 17.93 4.18
N LEU A 204 2.12 17.23 3.14
CA LEU A 204 1.27 16.45 2.28
C LEU A 204 0.65 15.25 3.00
N LYS A 205 1.38 14.66 3.94
CA LYS A 205 0.88 13.61 4.84
C LYS A 205 -0.23 14.14 5.75
N GLY A 206 -0.09 15.34 6.29
CA GLY A 206 -1.14 16.03 7.05
C GLY A 206 -2.40 16.26 6.22
N ILE A 207 -2.24 16.85 5.02
CA ILE A 207 -3.32 17.07 4.04
C ILE A 207 -4.04 15.74 3.72
N ALA A 208 -3.28 14.70 3.37
CA ALA A 208 -3.83 13.40 3.00
C ALA A 208 -4.60 12.74 4.14
N ARG A 209 -4.09 12.81 5.38
CA ARG A 209 -4.74 12.24 6.57
C ARG A 209 -6.04 12.96 6.92
N LEU A 210 -6.03 14.29 6.90
CA LEU A 210 -7.21 15.09 7.20
C LEU A 210 -8.32 14.90 6.15
N LEU A 211 -7.97 14.88 4.86
CA LEU A 211 -8.91 14.55 3.79
C LEU A 211 -9.40 13.09 3.86
N ALA A 212 -8.53 12.15 4.24
CA ALA A 212 -8.95 10.75 4.37
C ALA A 212 -10.04 10.53 5.43
N VAL A 213 -10.08 11.37 6.47
CA VAL A 213 -11.08 11.26 7.54
C VAL A 213 -12.28 12.17 7.32
N ASP A 214 -12.09 13.38 6.81
CA ASP A 214 -13.17 14.38 6.72
C ASP A 214 -13.09 15.29 5.49
N ALA A 215 -12.94 14.70 4.30
CA ALA A 215 -12.88 15.47 3.06
C ALA A 215 -14.16 16.30 2.78
N GLU A 216 -15.34 15.81 3.16
CA GLU A 216 -16.62 16.52 2.91
C GLU A 216 -16.64 17.93 3.53
N ASN A 217 -16.08 18.07 4.74
CA ASN A 217 -16.01 19.35 5.43
C ASN A 217 -14.77 20.18 5.07
N LEU A 218 -13.75 19.60 4.45
CA LEU A 218 -12.48 20.29 4.17
C LEU A 218 -12.32 20.69 2.70
N GLN A 219 -13.01 20.03 1.78
CA GLN A 219 -12.83 20.24 0.33
C GLN A 219 -13.01 21.68 -0.13
N HIS A 220 -13.90 22.44 0.52
CA HIS A 220 -14.21 23.83 0.16
C HIS A 220 -13.07 24.81 0.48
N LEU A 221 -12.09 24.37 1.29
CA LEU A 221 -10.88 25.13 1.62
C LEU A 221 -9.77 24.96 0.58
N VAL A 222 -9.95 24.06 -0.39
CA VAL A 222 -8.97 23.80 -1.46
C VAL A 222 -9.41 24.57 -2.71
N ASP A 223 -8.73 25.68 -2.98
CA ASP A 223 -8.89 26.42 -4.22
C ASP A 223 -8.03 25.87 -5.37
N GLU A 224 -8.04 26.54 -6.51
CA GLU A 224 -7.29 26.15 -7.71
C GLU A 224 -5.76 26.09 -7.48
N GLU A 225 -5.20 27.04 -6.74
CA GLU A 225 -3.76 27.10 -6.47
C GLU A 225 -3.34 26.02 -5.46
N CYS A 226 -4.17 25.81 -4.43
CA CYS A 226 -4.00 24.75 -3.46
C CYS A 226 -4.02 23.37 -4.14
N PHE A 227 -4.99 23.14 -5.03
CA PHE A 227 -5.09 21.86 -5.73
C PHE A 227 -3.95 21.66 -6.74
N ASP A 228 -3.53 22.71 -7.46
CA ASP A 228 -2.37 22.65 -8.35
C ASP A 228 -1.06 22.35 -7.60
N ALA A 229 -0.90 22.82 -6.35
CA ALA A 229 0.23 22.46 -5.48
C ALA A 229 0.22 20.96 -5.09
N ILE A 230 -0.95 20.41 -4.76
CA ILE A 230 -1.11 18.97 -4.49
C ILE A 230 -0.80 18.15 -5.75
N LEU A 231 -1.32 18.55 -6.92
CA LEU A 231 -1.05 17.88 -8.19
C LEU A 231 0.42 17.99 -8.61
N SER A 232 1.08 19.12 -8.33
CA SER A 232 2.52 19.30 -8.56
C SER A 232 3.36 18.32 -7.74
N SER A 233 2.84 17.87 -6.59
CA SER A 233 3.48 16.85 -5.75
C SER A 233 3.37 15.41 -6.32
N LEU A 234 2.68 15.22 -7.45
CA LEU A 234 2.66 13.96 -8.21
C LEU A 234 3.82 13.85 -9.20
N ASP A 235 4.67 14.88 -9.33
CA ASP A 235 5.83 14.88 -10.21
C ASP A 235 6.72 13.64 -9.99
N LEU A 236 6.93 12.84 -11.05
CA LEU A 236 7.69 11.60 -11.00
C LEU A 236 9.14 11.74 -10.49
N ARG A 237 9.69 12.96 -10.45
CA ARG A 237 11.02 13.26 -9.89
C ARG A 237 11.05 13.23 -8.36
N LEU A 238 9.90 13.33 -7.72
CA LEU A 238 9.78 13.35 -6.26
C LEU A 238 9.84 11.93 -5.66
N PRO A 239 10.24 11.80 -4.38
CA PRO A 239 10.26 10.52 -3.67
C PRO A 239 8.90 9.80 -3.74
N SER A 240 8.94 8.46 -3.74
CA SER A 240 7.72 7.63 -3.78
C SER A 240 6.75 7.94 -2.64
N ASP A 241 7.28 8.26 -1.46
CA ASP A 241 6.49 8.49 -0.26
C ASP A 241 5.66 9.78 -0.39
N VAL A 242 6.29 10.84 -0.90
CA VAL A 242 5.61 12.12 -1.24
C VAL A 242 4.52 11.87 -2.28
N ARG A 243 4.87 11.22 -3.40
CA ARG A 243 3.89 10.93 -4.47
C ARG A 243 2.73 10.06 -3.99
N SER A 244 2.98 9.15 -3.06
CA SER A 244 1.94 8.29 -2.46
C SER A 244 0.97 9.10 -1.61
N GLN A 245 1.47 10.04 -0.80
CA GLN A 245 0.61 10.97 -0.05
C GLN A 245 -0.15 11.92 -0.97
N ALA A 246 0.47 12.43 -2.03
CA ALA A 246 -0.21 13.27 -3.03
C ALA A 246 -1.32 12.52 -3.74
N THR A 247 -1.08 11.25 -4.08
CA THR A 247 -2.09 10.39 -4.71
C THR A 247 -3.28 10.19 -3.79
N LEU A 248 -3.03 9.94 -2.50
CA LEU A 248 -4.09 9.79 -1.49
C LEU A 248 -4.87 11.10 -1.28
N ALA A 249 -4.18 12.24 -1.12
CA ALA A 249 -4.80 13.55 -0.98
C ALA A 249 -5.66 13.89 -2.21
N THR A 250 -5.13 13.68 -3.41
CA THR A 250 -5.84 13.91 -4.68
C THR A 250 -7.07 13.00 -4.78
N ALA A 251 -6.93 11.72 -4.46
CA ALA A 251 -8.05 10.77 -4.47
C ALA A 251 -9.18 11.22 -3.54
N LYS A 252 -8.83 11.61 -2.31
CA LYS A 252 -9.81 12.01 -1.30
C LYS A 252 -10.47 13.35 -1.57
N TYR A 253 -9.71 14.30 -2.12
CA TYR A 253 -10.27 15.55 -2.60
C TYR A 253 -11.27 15.32 -3.75
N LEU A 254 -10.87 14.57 -4.79
CA LEU A 254 -11.74 14.30 -5.94
C LEU A 254 -12.98 13.50 -5.57
N GLU A 255 -12.88 12.58 -4.60
CA GLU A 255 -14.02 11.83 -4.07
C GLU A 255 -15.05 12.75 -3.39
N ALA A 256 -14.61 13.73 -2.61
CA ALA A 256 -15.50 14.68 -1.93
C ALA A 256 -16.02 15.80 -2.85
N ALA A 257 -15.18 16.29 -3.77
CA ALA A 257 -15.52 17.40 -4.68
C ALA A 257 -16.32 16.99 -5.91
N GLY A 258 -16.40 15.69 -6.22
CA GLY A 258 -17.22 15.18 -7.31
C GLY A 258 -16.94 15.88 -8.65
N GLU A 259 -17.99 16.40 -9.29
CA GLU A 259 -17.91 17.04 -10.61
C GLU A 259 -17.10 18.35 -10.61
N ASP A 260 -17.18 19.13 -9.53
CA ASP A 260 -16.44 20.40 -9.40
C ASP A 260 -14.92 20.13 -9.36
N GLY A 261 -14.51 19.13 -8.57
CA GLY A 261 -13.12 18.69 -8.50
C GLY A 261 -12.60 18.13 -9.83
N GLN A 262 -13.42 17.36 -10.55
CA GLN A 262 -13.08 16.82 -11.88
C GLN A 262 -12.92 17.93 -12.93
N THR A 263 -13.78 18.95 -12.87
CA THR A 263 -13.70 20.13 -13.75
C THR A 263 -12.43 20.94 -13.45
N LEU A 264 -12.13 21.15 -12.17
CA LEU A 264 -10.92 21.84 -11.74
C LEU A 264 -9.65 21.08 -12.17
N PHE A 265 -9.62 19.76 -11.98
CA PHE A 265 -8.53 18.89 -12.45
C PHE A 265 -8.29 19.04 -13.96
N SER A 266 -9.37 18.97 -14.74
CA SER A 266 -9.31 19.11 -16.20
C SER A 266 -8.74 20.47 -16.61
N LYS A 267 -9.22 21.55 -15.98
CA LYS A 267 -8.77 22.92 -16.24
C LYS A 267 -7.26 23.07 -15.97
N ILE A 268 -6.79 22.63 -14.80
CA ILE A 268 -5.38 22.73 -14.40
C ILE A 268 -4.50 21.95 -15.39
N LEU A 269 -4.89 20.71 -15.71
CA LEU A 269 -4.12 19.85 -16.60
C LEU A 269 -3.99 20.45 -18.01
N THR A 270 -5.10 20.91 -18.59
CA THR A 270 -5.09 21.56 -19.91
C THR A 270 -4.25 22.84 -19.90
N ALA A 271 -4.35 23.66 -18.85
CA ALA A 271 -3.56 24.88 -18.71
C ALA A 271 -2.05 24.58 -18.61
N ARG A 272 -1.66 23.53 -17.89
CA ARG A 272 -0.26 23.06 -17.80
C ARG A 272 0.27 22.62 -19.17
N VAL A 273 -0.45 21.73 -19.85
CA VAL A 273 -0.06 21.21 -21.19
C VAL A 273 0.06 22.35 -22.21
N ALA A 274 -0.83 23.34 -22.17
CA ALA A 274 -0.84 24.49 -23.08
C ALA A 274 0.41 25.39 -22.96
N ARG A 275 1.12 25.38 -21.82
CA ARG A 275 2.35 26.19 -21.61
C ARG A 275 3.56 25.66 -22.38
N GLN A 276 3.52 24.40 -22.85
CA GLN A 276 4.57 23.74 -23.65
C GLN A 276 5.99 23.68 -23.04
N ARG A 277 6.10 23.86 -21.71
CA ARG A 277 7.36 23.72 -20.97
C ARG A 277 7.57 22.29 -20.51
N ASN A 278 8.82 21.85 -20.45
CA ASN A 278 9.16 20.48 -20.04
C ASN A 278 8.67 20.17 -18.62
N ASP A 279 8.84 21.09 -17.67
CA ASP A 279 8.38 20.89 -16.28
C ASP A 279 6.85 20.77 -16.19
N ASP A 280 6.11 21.61 -16.94
CA ASP A 280 4.65 21.52 -16.96
C ASP A 280 4.18 20.18 -17.57
N TYR A 281 4.88 19.66 -18.59
CA TYR A 281 4.57 18.33 -19.14
C TYR A 281 4.82 17.20 -18.14
N ILE A 282 5.96 17.25 -17.42
CA ILE A 282 6.30 16.22 -16.44
C ILE A 282 5.21 16.17 -15.35
N ILE A 283 4.84 17.32 -14.79
CA ILE A 283 3.82 17.42 -13.76
C ILE A 283 2.46 16.96 -14.31
N ALA A 284 2.04 17.50 -15.45
CA ALA A 284 0.75 17.19 -16.06
C ALA A 284 0.61 15.68 -16.33
N PHE A 285 1.57 15.06 -17.01
CA PHE A 285 1.49 13.65 -17.36
C PHE A 285 1.64 12.74 -16.13
N SER A 286 2.46 13.12 -15.14
CA SER A 286 2.56 12.36 -13.88
C SER A 286 1.25 12.42 -13.09
N ALA A 287 0.63 13.60 -12.98
CA ALA A 287 -0.66 13.78 -12.33
C ALA A 287 -1.77 13.00 -13.06
N ALA A 288 -1.83 13.08 -14.38
CA ALA A 288 -2.78 12.32 -15.18
C ALA A 288 -2.58 10.80 -15.03
N ALA A 289 -1.34 10.31 -14.97
CA ALA A 289 -1.03 8.90 -14.75
C ALA A 289 -1.52 8.41 -13.37
N ALA A 290 -1.29 9.21 -12.31
CA ALA A 290 -1.73 8.87 -10.95
C ALA A 290 -3.26 8.96 -10.77
N VAL A 291 -3.92 9.87 -11.49
CA VAL A 291 -5.37 10.12 -11.39
C VAL A 291 -6.19 9.22 -12.32
N PHE A 292 -5.58 8.64 -13.37
CA PHE A 292 -6.25 7.72 -14.30
C PHE A 292 -7.01 6.58 -13.61
N PRO A 293 -6.41 5.85 -12.64
CA PRO A 293 -7.12 4.79 -11.91
C PRO A 293 -8.23 5.30 -10.97
N ILE A 294 -8.21 6.59 -10.60
CA ILE A 294 -9.15 7.19 -9.64
C ILE A 294 -10.42 7.65 -10.36
N ILE A 295 -10.28 8.45 -11.43
CA ILE A 295 -11.40 8.99 -12.24
C ILE A 295 -11.22 8.66 -13.73
N PRO A 296 -11.23 7.36 -14.12
CA PRO A 296 -10.86 6.92 -15.46
C PRO A 296 -11.71 7.55 -16.58
N SER A 297 -13.00 7.80 -16.34
CA SER A 297 -13.90 8.39 -17.35
C SER A 297 -13.46 9.78 -17.79
N ILE A 298 -13.08 10.64 -16.84
CA ILE A 298 -12.68 12.03 -17.12
C ILE A 298 -11.29 12.06 -17.72
N THR A 299 -10.34 11.32 -17.13
CA THR A 299 -8.96 11.29 -17.62
C THR A 299 -8.86 10.66 -19.00
N ALA A 300 -9.68 9.64 -19.32
CA ALA A 300 -9.79 9.08 -20.66
C ALA A 300 -10.37 10.10 -21.65
N ALA A 301 -11.41 10.86 -21.28
CA ALA A 301 -11.95 11.91 -22.14
C ALA A 301 -10.90 12.98 -22.47
N LEU A 302 -10.11 13.42 -21.47
CA LEU A 302 -8.99 14.34 -21.69
C LEU A 302 -7.92 13.74 -22.61
N PHE A 303 -7.53 12.48 -22.37
CA PHE A 303 -6.55 11.77 -23.18
C PHE A 303 -7.00 11.56 -24.63
N LEU A 304 -8.30 11.37 -24.85
CA LEU A 304 -8.91 11.16 -26.17
C LEU A 304 -9.33 12.46 -26.86
N THR A 305 -8.95 13.62 -26.32
CA THR A 305 -9.15 14.91 -27.00
C THR A 305 -8.55 14.87 -28.40
N GLU A 306 -9.30 15.34 -29.39
CA GLU A 306 -8.92 15.26 -30.80
C GLU A 306 -7.52 15.87 -31.03
N GLY A 307 -6.63 15.11 -31.69
CA GLY A 307 -5.27 15.53 -31.99
C GLY A 307 -4.25 15.33 -30.85
N PHE A 308 -4.69 15.07 -29.62
CA PHE A 308 -3.77 14.98 -28.46
C PHE A 308 -2.81 13.80 -28.58
N VAL A 309 -3.32 12.57 -28.71
CA VAL A 309 -2.47 11.36 -28.79
C VAL A 309 -1.52 11.42 -29.99
N GLN A 310 -1.97 11.94 -31.12
CA GLN A 310 -1.11 12.11 -32.30
C GLN A 310 0.01 13.13 -32.04
N SER A 311 -0.30 14.22 -31.33
CA SER A 311 0.68 15.23 -30.97
C SER A 311 1.75 14.72 -29.99
N LEU A 312 1.44 13.71 -29.16
CA LEU A 312 2.39 13.14 -28.21
C LEU A 312 3.56 12.44 -28.91
N VAL A 313 3.34 11.74 -30.01
CA VAL A 313 4.45 11.12 -30.77
C VAL A 313 5.36 12.19 -31.37
N ALA A 314 4.77 13.22 -31.97
CA ALA A 314 5.53 14.35 -32.49
C ALA A 314 6.31 15.08 -31.39
N LEU A 315 5.76 15.14 -30.16
CA LEU A 315 6.45 15.67 -28.98
C LEU A 315 7.63 14.78 -28.58
N LEU A 316 7.46 13.45 -28.57
CA LEU A 316 8.47 12.48 -28.15
C LEU A 316 9.62 12.32 -29.15
N GLU A 317 9.37 12.52 -30.44
CA GLU A 317 10.42 12.46 -31.48
C GLU A 317 11.33 13.70 -31.50
N GLN A 318 10.93 14.79 -30.82
CA GLN A 318 11.75 15.98 -30.72
C GLN A 318 12.97 15.73 -29.82
N LYS A 319 14.15 15.61 -30.43
CA LYS A 319 15.46 15.43 -29.75
C LYS A 319 15.78 16.44 -28.63
N ARG A 320 15.07 17.57 -28.56
CA ARG A 320 15.24 18.60 -27.50
C ARG A 320 14.47 18.29 -26.22
N ARG A 321 13.59 17.28 -26.20
CA ARG A 321 12.83 16.90 -25.01
C ARG A 321 13.66 15.98 -24.13
N GLY A 322 13.61 16.23 -22.82
CA GLY A 322 14.39 15.46 -21.85
C GLY A 322 13.82 14.07 -21.62
N ILE A 323 14.69 13.13 -21.25
CA ILE A 323 14.36 11.72 -20.92
C ILE A 323 13.22 11.64 -19.88
N THR A 324 13.15 12.60 -18.96
CA THR A 324 12.11 12.68 -17.94
C THR A 324 10.71 12.91 -18.51
N VAL A 325 10.58 13.70 -19.59
CA VAL A 325 9.29 13.92 -20.26
C VAL A 325 8.83 12.63 -20.92
N GLU A 326 9.73 11.92 -21.61
CA GLU A 326 9.42 10.64 -22.24
C GLU A 326 8.95 9.61 -21.19
N ARG A 327 9.61 9.58 -20.04
CA ARG A 327 9.19 8.74 -18.91
C ARG A 327 7.78 9.10 -18.42
N ALA A 328 7.49 10.39 -18.24
CA ALA A 328 6.16 10.84 -17.81
C ALA A 328 5.06 10.42 -18.80
N VAL A 329 5.33 10.49 -20.11
CA VAL A 329 4.38 10.03 -21.14
C VAL A 329 4.23 8.51 -21.13
N LEU A 330 5.31 7.75 -20.92
CA LEU A 330 5.24 6.30 -20.79
C LEU A 330 4.40 5.89 -19.57
N GLU A 331 4.55 6.55 -18.42
CA GLU A 331 3.70 6.30 -17.25
C GLU A 331 2.23 6.62 -17.55
N LEU A 332 1.96 7.74 -18.24
CA LEU A 332 0.61 8.10 -18.69
C LEU A 332 0.02 7.04 -19.62
N PHE A 333 0.79 6.54 -20.60
CA PHE A 333 0.34 5.46 -21.48
C PHE A 333 0.07 4.18 -20.69
N ASN A 334 0.94 3.83 -19.74
CA ASN A 334 0.78 2.63 -18.92
C ASN A 334 -0.51 2.68 -18.08
N ALA A 335 -0.84 3.84 -17.53
CA ALA A 335 -2.07 4.10 -16.78
C ALA A 335 -3.31 4.19 -17.71
N ALA A 336 -3.19 4.88 -18.84
CA ALA A 336 -4.26 5.03 -19.83
C ALA A 336 -4.68 3.68 -20.44
N CYS A 337 -3.77 2.70 -20.47
CA CYS A 337 -4.09 1.35 -20.90
C CYS A 337 -5.13 0.63 -20.01
N ILE A 338 -5.65 1.23 -18.93
CA ILE A 338 -6.83 0.72 -18.22
C ILE A 338 -8.10 0.85 -19.08
N ASP A 339 -8.23 1.95 -19.83
CA ASP A 339 -9.38 2.22 -20.69
C ASP A 339 -9.21 1.61 -22.09
N LYS A 340 -10.31 1.05 -22.64
CA LYS A 340 -10.27 0.36 -23.94
C LYS A 340 -10.01 1.32 -25.09
N GLN A 341 -10.67 2.48 -25.12
CA GLN A 341 -10.55 3.45 -26.21
C GLN A 341 -9.15 4.08 -26.20
N CYS A 342 -8.62 4.36 -25.01
CA CYS A 342 -7.24 4.83 -24.85
C CYS A 342 -6.21 3.81 -25.37
N ARG A 343 -6.39 2.51 -25.05
CA ARG A 343 -5.54 1.45 -25.62
C ARG A 343 -5.58 1.43 -27.15
N GLU A 344 -6.76 1.50 -27.75
CA GLU A 344 -6.92 1.51 -29.21
C GLU A 344 -6.26 2.76 -29.85
N ALA A 345 -6.35 3.92 -29.20
CA ALA A 345 -5.68 5.13 -29.65
C ALA A 345 -4.15 5.04 -29.56
N ILE A 346 -3.62 4.48 -28.46
CA ILE A 346 -2.17 4.26 -28.28
C ILE A 346 -1.65 3.25 -29.31
N ASP A 347 -2.37 2.15 -29.55
CA ASP A 347 -1.98 1.17 -30.56
C ASP A 347 -1.92 1.78 -31.97
N LYS A 348 -2.95 2.56 -32.32
CA LYS A 348 -3.06 3.20 -33.63
C LYS A 348 -1.94 4.23 -33.90
N HIS A 349 -1.56 5.00 -32.89
CA HIS A 349 -0.70 6.17 -33.07
C HIS A 349 0.72 6.00 -32.54
N CYS A 350 0.92 5.20 -31.48
CA CYS A 350 2.17 5.15 -30.72
C CYS A 350 2.88 3.79 -30.78
N ALA A 351 2.27 2.73 -31.34
CA ALA A 351 2.84 1.37 -31.33
C ALA A 351 4.22 1.26 -31.99
N ASP A 352 4.43 1.98 -33.10
CA ASP A 352 5.72 1.98 -33.81
C ASP A 352 6.81 2.65 -32.97
N TRP A 353 6.49 3.79 -32.35
CA TRP A 353 7.39 4.49 -31.43
C TRP A 353 7.74 3.64 -30.22
N LEU A 354 6.75 3.00 -29.58
CA LEU A 354 6.96 2.07 -28.46
C LEU A 354 7.86 0.89 -28.85
N SER A 355 7.66 0.34 -30.04
CA SER A 355 8.48 -0.76 -30.57
C SER A 355 9.92 -0.32 -30.83
N HIS A 356 10.12 0.90 -31.33
CA HIS A 356 11.44 1.49 -31.52
C HIS A 356 12.15 1.75 -30.20
N THR A 357 11.46 2.34 -29.21
CA THR A 357 11.97 2.56 -27.85
C THR A 357 12.37 1.25 -27.18
N LEU A 358 11.55 0.19 -27.35
CA LEU A 358 11.86 -1.14 -26.83
C LEU A 358 13.10 -1.77 -27.48
N LYS A 359 13.23 -1.68 -28.81
CA LYS A 359 14.34 -2.30 -29.56
C LYS A 359 15.68 -1.62 -29.28
N ASN A 360 15.65 -0.31 -29.07
CA ASN A 360 16.87 0.50 -28.94
C ASN A 360 17.25 0.80 -27.48
N GLY A 361 16.36 0.54 -26.53
CA GLY A 361 16.59 0.83 -25.11
C GLY A 361 16.81 -0.42 -24.25
N THR A 362 17.67 -0.28 -23.25
CA THR A 362 17.89 -1.27 -22.18
C THR A 362 17.60 -0.69 -20.79
N ASP A 363 17.10 0.54 -20.74
CA ASP A 363 16.76 1.27 -19.52
C ASP A 363 15.29 1.07 -19.10
N ASP A 364 14.90 1.71 -17.99
CA ASP A 364 13.54 1.67 -17.43
C ASP A 364 12.46 2.02 -18.48
N ARG A 365 12.74 2.96 -19.39
CA ARG A 365 11.81 3.33 -20.47
C ARG A 365 11.48 2.16 -21.38
N ALA A 366 12.48 1.36 -21.75
CA ALA A 366 12.26 0.17 -22.56
C ALA A 366 11.46 -0.90 -21.81
N GLU A 367 11.57 -0.97 -20.48
CA GLU A 367 10.74 -1.85 -19.65
C GLU A 367 9.29 -1.38 -19.64
N VAL A 368 9.02 -0.10 -19.37
CA VAL A 368 7.66 0.45 -19.39
C VAL A 368 7.04 0.33 -20.79
N ALA A 369 7.79 0.60 -21.85
CA ALA A 369 7.34 0.38 -23.23
C ALA A 369 6.96 -1.08 -23.51
N ALA A 370 7.73 -2.05 -22.99
CA ALA A 370 7.40 -3.47 -23.08
C ALA A 370 6.07 -3.80 -22.40
N VAL A 371 5.79 -3.21 -21.23
CA VAL A 371 4.54 -3.40 -20.49
C VAL A 371 3.35 -2.84 -21.26
N ILE A 372 3.47 -1.61 -21.78
CA ILE A 372 2.42 -0.98 -22.58
C ILE A 372 2.09 -1.84 -23.81
N LEU A 373 3.11 -2.31 -24.54
CA LEU A 373 2.92 -3.21 -25.68
C LEU A 373 2.27 -4.54 -25.26
N ALA A 374 2.66 -5.10 -24.11
CA ALA A 374 2.02 -6.31 -23.57
C ALA A 374 0.53 -6.08 -23.24
N LYS A 375 0.19 -4.95 -22.62
CA LYS A 375 -1.19 -4.55 -22.28
C LYS A 375 -2.06 -4.39 -23.53
N ILE A 376 -1.55 -3.71 -24.56
CA ILE A 376 -2.23 -3.52 -25.85
C ILE A 376 -2.53 -4.89 -26.49
N ARG A 377 -1.49 -5.73 -26.60
CA ARG A 377 -1.57 -7.02 -27.29
C ARG A 377 -2.37 -8.08 -26.54
N ALA A 378 -2.55 -7.96 -25.22
CA ALA A 378 -3.36 -8.89 -24.44
C ALA A 378 -4.85 -8.79 -24.78
N CYS A 379 -5.32 -7.63 -25.28
CA CYS A 379 -6.73 -7.35 -25.56
C CYS A 379 -7.15 -7.53 -27.02
N GLU A 380 -6.23 -7.82 -27.94
CA GLU A 380 -6.52 -8.03 -29.37
C GLU A 380 -7.49 -9.20 -29.64
N ASN A 381 -7.67 -10.10 -28.66
CA ASN A 381 -8.57 -11.26 -28.75
C ASN A 381 -10.08 -10.92 -28.69
N ASP A 382 -10.46 -9.70 -28.27
CA ASP A 382 -11.86 -9.24 -28.24
C ASP A 382 -12.24 -8.39 -29.48
N ALA A 383 -11.29 -8.13 -30.37
CA ALA A 383 -11.54 -7.37 -31.58
C ALA A 383 -12.26 -8.26 -32.61
N ASN A 384 -13.54 -7.93 -32.82
CA ASN A 384 -14.30 -8.27 -34.02
C ASN A 384 -13.37 -8.17 -35.25
N PRO A 385 -13.21 -9.22 -36.08
CA PRO A 385 -12.41 -9.14 -37.30
C PRO A 385 -13.16 -8.29 -38.34
N LYS A 386 -13.27 -6.98 -38.12
CA LYS A 386 -13.88 -6.04 -39.07
C LYS A 386 -12.79 -5.24 -39.76
N SER A 387 -12.77 -5.40 -41.08
CA SER A 387 -11.83 -4.88 -42.09
C SER A 387 -10.42 -5.49 -42.02
N SER A 388 -10.32 -6.75 -42.48
CA SER A 388 -9.03 -7.28 -42.92
C SER A 388 -8.60 -6.62 -44.23
N THR A 389 -8.08 -5.41 -44.15
CA THR A 389 -7.12 -4.94 -45.16
C THR A 389 -5.84 -5.77 -45.01
N ALA A 390 -5.14 -6.01 -46.13
CA ALA A 390 -3.92 -6.84 -46.14
C ALA A 390 -2.87 -6.39 -45.11
N ALA A 391 -2.85 -5.10 -44.76
CA ALA A 391 -1.99 -4.53 -43.72
C ALA A 391 -2.30 -5.03 -42.29
N SER A 392 -3.55 -5.38 -41.95
CA SER A 392 -3.91 -5.87 -40.62
C SER A 392 -3.51 -7.34 -40.40
N ARG A 393 -3.48 -8.15 -41.47
CA ARG A 393 -3.02 -9.55 -41.42
C ARG A 393 -1.50 -9.63 -41.26
N ILE A 394 -0.77 -8.76 -41.95
CA ILE A 394 0.70 -8.64 -41.80
C ILE A 394 1.05 -8.22 -40.36
N ARG A 395 0.33 -7.25 -39.78
CA ARG A 395 0.52 -6.88 -38.36
C ARG A 395 0.18 -8.00 -37.39
N ALA A 396 -0.83 -8.83 -37.66
CA ALA A 396 -1.20 -9.95 -36.79
C ALA A 396 -0.18 -11.11 -36.81
N GLU A 397 0.46 -11.37 -37.96
CA GLU A 397 1.53 -12.37 -38.07
C GLU A 397 2.84 -11.86 -37.44
N GLU A 398 3.17 -10.57 -37.61
CA GLU A 398 4.30 -9.92 -36.92
C GLU A 398 4.06 -9.78 -35.40
N SER A 399 2.82 -9.59 -34.95
CA SER A 399 2.48 -9.44 -33.51
C SER A 399 2.61 -10.75 -32.74
N SER A 400 2.40 -11.90 -33.38
CA SER A 400 2.58 -13.23 -32.77
C SER A 400 4.05 -13.50 -32.46
N GLY A 401 4.95 -13.28 -33.43
CA GLY A 401 6.41 -13.34 -33.21
C GLY A 401 6.88 -12.31 -32.18
N SER A 402 6.36 -11.08 -32.26
CA SER A 402 6.71 -10.02 -31.30
C SER A 402 6.19 -10.28 -29.87
N SER A 403 5.11 -11.04 -29.68
CA SER A 403 4.60 -11.40 -28.35
C SER A 403 5.50 -12.44 -27.65
N HIS A 404 6.02 -13.41 -28.41
CA HIS A 404 6.99 -14.38 -27.91
C HIS A 404 8.31 -13.69 -27.51
N ASP A 405 8.78 -12.75 -28.34
CA ASP A 405 10.00 -11.97 -28.07
C ASP A 405 9.88 -11.12 -26.80
N LEU A 406 8.71 -10.52 -26.55
CA LEU A 406 8.42 -9.79 -25.31
C LEU A 406 8.50 -10.69 -24.09
N VAL A 407 7.87 -11.87 -24.14
CA VAL A 407 7.86 -12.83 -23.02
C VAL A 407 9.27 -13.36 -22.75
N GLU A 408 10.03 -13.69 -23.79
CA GLU A 408 11.44 -14.06 -23.63
C GLU A 408 12.26 -12.93 -23.02
N ARG A 409 12.03 -11.68 -23.40
CA ARG A 409 12.69 -10.53 -22.76
C ARG A 409 12.34 -10.43 -21.27
N PHE A 410 11.06 -10.55 -20.89
CA PHE A 410 10.64 -10.52 -19.50
C PHE A 410 11.25 -11.67 -18.69
N LYS A 411 11.25 -12.91 -19.22
CA LYS A 411 11.91 -14.07 -18.59
C LYS A 411 13.40 -13.83 -18.38
N ASN A 412 14.09 -13.32 -19.39
CA ASN A 412 15.53 -13.04 -19.32
C ASN A 412 15.87 -11.96 -18.29
N LEU A 413 15.06 -10.89 -18.22
CA LEU A 413 15.24 -9.84 -17.21
C LEU A 413 14.98 -10.38 -15.79
N LEU A 414 13.95 -11.22 -15.65
CA LEU A 414 13.59 -11.84 -14.39
C LEU A 414 14.71 -12.78 -13.87
N ALA A 415 15.37 -13.53 -14.76
CA ALA A 415 16.48 -14.41 -14.41
C ALA A 415 17.80 -13.67 -14.11
N LYS A 416 18.09 -12.56 -14.81
CA LYS A 416 19.37 -11.84 -14.71
C LYS A 416 19.40 -10.74 -13.65
N ARG A 417 18.24 -10.16 -13.30
CA ARG A 417 18.15 -9.02 -12.39
C ARG A 417 18.44 -9.48 -10.95
N PRO A 418 19.25 -8.73 -10.18
CA PRO A 418 19.44 -9.04 -8.77
C PRO A 418 18.10 -9.03 -8.04
N GLN A 419 17.89 -9.96 -7.11
CA GLN A 419 16.66 -10.14 -6.34
C GLN A 419 16.20 -8.90 -5.55
N LYS A 420 17.08 -7.90 -5.38
CA LYS A 420 16.76 -6.61 -4.74
C LYS A 420 16.26 -5.53 -5.70
N GLY A 421 16.31 -5.75 -7.02
CA GLY A 421 15.86 -4.79 -8.02
C GLY A 421 14.34 -4.55 -7.98
N ASP A 422 13.89 -3.58 -8.77
CA ASP A 422 12.46 -3.37 -9.00
C ASP A 422 11.94 -4.36 -10.06
N PHE A 423 10.80 -4.99 -9.80
CA PHE A 423 10.19 -6.00 -10.66
C PHE A 423 8.74 -5.66 -11.05
N HIS A 424 8.21 -4.50 -10.63
CA HIS A 424 6.80 -4.14 -10.86
C HIS A 424 6.42 -4.19 -12.34
N HIS A 425 7.14 -3.46 -13.20
CA HIS A 425 6.89 -3.45 -14.63
C HIS A 425 7.00 -4.86 -15.25
N LEU A 426 8.00 -5.65 -14.86
CA LEU A 426 8.21 -7.00 -15.40
C LEU A 426 7.05 -7.94 -15.06
N VAL A 427 6.65 -7.97 -13.78
CA VAL A 427 5.55 -8.81 -13.30
C VAL A 427 4.22 -8.35 -13.89
N GLU A 428 4.00 -7.04 -14.00
CA GLU A 428 2.82 -6.48 -14.66
C GLU A 428 2.72 -6.90 -16.13
N GLY A 429 3.79 -6.70 -16.91
CA GLY A 429 3.84 -7.09 -18.33
C GLY A 429 3.59 -8.59 -18.54
N LEU A 430 4.13 -9.44 -17.67
CA LEU A 430 3.87 -10.89 -17.68
C LEU A 430 2.45 -11.23 -17.25
N ALA A 431 1.87 -10.52 -16.28
CA ALA A 431 0.48 -10.73 -15.87
C ALA A 431 -0.49 -10.52 -17.04
N PHE A 432 -0.29 -9.46 -17.83
CA PHE A 432 -1.08 -9.23 -19.06
C PHE A 432 -0.76 -10.25 -20.16
N SER A 433 0.52 -10.58 -20.37
CA SER A 433 0.92 -11.53 -21.43
C SER A 433 0.43 -12.96 -21.15
N SER A 434 0.39 -13.37 -19.88
CA SER A 434 0.00 -14.73 -19.44
C SER A 434 -1.46 -15.09 -19.68
N VAL A 435 -2.28 -14.15 -20.16
CA VAL A 435 -3.64 -14.42 -20.63
C VAL A 435 -3.63 -15.23 -21.94
N LYS A 436 -2.60 -15.06 -22.78
CA LYS A 436 -2.48 -15.74 -24.08
C LYS A 436 -2.13 -17.23 -23.93
N PRO A 437 -2.83 -18.15 -24.62
CA PRO A 437 -2.61 -19.60 -24.46
C PRO A 437 -1.17 -20.06 -24.75
N GLU A 438 -0.52 -19.51 -25.78
CA GLU A 438 0.85 -19.85 -26.18
C GLU A 438 1.86 -19.47 -25.09
N VAL A 439 1.64 -18.32 -24.46
CA VAL A 439 2.47 -17.81 -23.36
C VAL A 439 2.33 -18.70 -22.12
N LYS A 440 1.13 -19.21 -21.82
CA LYS A 440 0.93 -20.13 -20.69
C LYS A 440 1.78 -21.39 -20.84
N GLU A 441 1.81 -21.96 -22.04
CA GLU A 441 2.66 -23.12 -22.34
C GLU A 441 4.15 -22.79 -22.27
N GLN A 442 4.55 -21.65 -22.83
CA GLN A 442 5.95 -21.20 -22.79
C GLN A 442 6.45 -21.05 -21.34
N LEU A 443 5.64 -20.47 -20.44
CA LEU A 443 6.01 -20.22 -19.04
C LEU A 443 6.09 -21.51 -18.21
N VAL A 444 5.31 -22.54 -18.55
CA VAL A 444 5.23 -23.82 -17.83
C VAL A 444 6.01 -24.94 -18.54
N SER A 445 6.69 -24.62 -19.64
CA SER A 445 7.46 -25.58 -20.45
C SER A 445 8.51 -26.33 -19.63
N LYS A 446 8.70 -27.61 -19.95
CA LYS A 446 9.70 -28.46 -19.30
C LYS A 446 11.11 -27.88 -19.53
N GLY A 447 11.80 -27.51 -18.44
CA GLY A 447 13.13 -26.90 -18.46
C GLY A 447 13.14 -25.37 -18.27
N SER A 448 11.98 -24.73 -18.21
CA SER A 448 11.86 -23.31 -17.85
C SER A 448 12.22 -23.08 -16.37
N THR A 449 13.12 -22.14 -16.08
CA THR A 449 13.47 -21.71 -14.71
C THR A 449 12.46 -20.70 -14.15
N PHE A 450 11.57 -20.17 -15.01
CA PHE A 450 10.67 -19.05 -14.71
C PHE A 450 9.90 -19.23 -13.40
N GLN A 451 9.38 -20.43 -13.14
CA GLN A 451 8.57 -20.68 -11.95
C GLN A 451 9.38 -20.53 -10.66
N SER A 452 10.60 -21.08 -10.64
CA SER A 452 11.53 -20.96 -9.53
C SER A 452 12.00 -19.52 -9.34
N ASP A 453 12.25 -18.81 -10.44
CA ASP A 453 12.69 -17.42 -10.40
C ASP A 453 11.56 -16.49 -9.89
N LEU A 454 10.33 -16.69 -10.35
CA LEU A 454 9.14 -15.98 -9.87
C LEU A 454 8.90 -16.25 -8.38
N GLU A 455 9.01 -17.52 -7.95
CA GLU A 455 8.88 -17.89 -6.54
C GLU A 455 9.93 -17.18 -5.68
N ALA A 456 11.19 -17.15 -6.11
CA ALA A 456 12.27 -16.50 -5.37
C ALA A 456 12.01 -15.00 -5.19
N ILE A 457 11.55 -14.31 -6.24
CA ILE A 457 11.25 -12.87 -6.19
C ILE A 457 10.12 -12.59 -5.21
N LEU A 458 9.03 -13.35 -5.31
CA LEU A 458 7.87 -13.14 -4.45
C LEU A 458 8.18 -13.44 -2.98
N LYS A 459 9.00 -14.46 -2.69
CA LYS A 459 9.48 -14.74 -1.33
C LYS A 459 10.37 -13.63 -0.76
N ASN A 460 11.18 -12.98 -1.60
CA ASN A 460 12.02 -11.87 -1.17
C ASN A 460 11.24 -10.57 -0.93
N LYS A 461 10.00 -10.47 -1.46
CA LYS A 461 9.19 -9.24 -1.46
C LYS A 461 7.77 -9.49 -0.93
N LEU A 462 7.63 -10.36 0.09
CA LEU A 462 6.34 -10.77 0.64
C LEU A 462 5.46 -9.61 1.17
N THR A 463 6.08 -8.51 1.61
CA THR A 463 5.37 -7.31 2.12
C THR A 463 4.92 -6.36 1.02
N ASP A 464 5.36 -6.58 -0.22
CA ASP A 464 4.95 -5.78 -1.37
C ASP A 464 3.67 -6.36 -1.99
N ALA A 465 2.52 -5.90 -1.49
CA ALA A 465 1.22 -6.42 -1.89
C ALA A 465 0.95 -6.27 -3.40
N SER A 466 1.49 -5.23 -4.05
CA SER A 466 1.31 -4.98 -5.49
C SER A 466 2.03 -6.04 -6.31
N LEU A 467 3.32 -6.27 -6.00
CA LEU A 467 4.13 -7.28 -6.66
C LEU A 467 3.59 -8.70 -6.41
N VAL A 468 3.18 -9.00 -5.16
CA VAL A 468 2.55 -10.29 -4.80
C VAL A 468 1.27 -10.52 -5.59
N TYR A 469 0.40 -9.51 -5.68
CA TYR A 469 -0.82 -9.62 -6.46
C TYR A 469 -0.54 -9.91 -7.94
N GLY A 470 0.39 -9.16 -8.56
CA GLY A 470 0.79 -9.39 -9.95
C GLY A 470 1.35 -10.79 -10.20
N GLY A 471 2.22 -11.28 -9.30
CA GLY A 471 2.78 -12.63 -9.39
C GLY A 471 1.74 -13.73 -9.25
N LEU A 472 0.82 -13.60 -8.30
CA LEU A 472 -0.32 -14.50 -8.15
C LEU A 472 -1.27 -14.44 -9.35
N MET A 473 -1.40 -13.29 -10.01
CA MET A 473 -2.24 -13.16 -11.21
C MET A 473 -1.69 -13.98 -12.37
N ILE A 474 -0.36 -14.00 -12.53
CA ILE A 474 0.29 -14.89 -13.50
C ILE A 474 -0.07 -16.36 -13.18
N ILE A 475 0.10 -16.79 -11.93
CA ILE A 475 -0.21 -18.17 -11.51
C ILE A 475 -1.69 -18.50 -11.72
N HIS A 476 -2.59 -17.56 -11.45
CA HIS A 476 -4.01 -17.71 -11.73
C HIS A 476 -4.27 -17.91 -13.22
N ASN A 477 -3.69 -17.07 -14.09
CA ASN A 477 -3.84 -17.18 -15.54
C ASN A 477 -3.32 -18.52 -16.09
N LEU A 478 -2.21 -19.03 -15.54
CA LEU A 478 -1.64 -20.35 -15.91
C LEU A 478 -2.56 -21.52 -15.54
N THR A 479 -3.28 -21.41 -14.42
CA THR A 479 -4.07 -22.51 -13.83
C THR A 479 -5.57 -22.41 -14.11
N LYS A 480 -6.03 -21.30 -14.67
CA LYS A 480 -7.44 -21.02 -14.94
C LYS A 480 -8.02 -21.98 -15.99
N TYR A 481 -9.06 -22.70 -15.59
CA TYR A 481 -9.90 -23.47 -16.51
C TYR A 481 -10.91 -22.56 -17.22
N ARG A 482 -11.39 -23.01 -18.38
CA ARG A 482 -12.46 -22.31 -19.09
C ARG A 482 -13.76 -22.28 -18.26
N PRO A 483 -14.57 -21.23 -18.38
CA PRO A 483 -15.89 -21.18 -17.77
C PRO A 483 -16.76 -22.35 -18.27
N ASN A 484 -17.44 -23.03 -17.35
CA ASN A 484 -18.44 -24.05 -17.71
C ASN A 484 -19.70 -23.34 -18.22
N LEU A 485 -19.88 -23.29 -19.55
CA LEU A 485 -21.11 -22.76 -20.14
C LEU A 485 -22.27 -23.75 -19.92
N SER A 486 -23.42 -23.26 -19.43
CA SER A 486 -24.65 -24.07 -19.36
C SER A 486 -25.11 -24.49 -20.75
N GLU A 487 -25.94 -25.53 -20.87
CA GLU A 487 -26.49 -25.93 -22.18
C GLU A 487 -27.28 -24.82 -22.85
N GLU A 488 -27.98 -23.99 -22.08
CA GLU A 488 -28.67 -22.80 -22.57
C GLU A 488 -27.69 -21.72 -23.03
N GLN A 489 -26.60 -21.46 -22.30
CA GLN A 489 -25.56 -20.52 -22.71
C GLN A 489 -24.81 -21.00 -23.95
N LYS A 490 -24.60 -22.31 -24.09
CA LYS A 490 -24.05 -22.93 -25.31
C LYS A 490 -25.00 -22.77 -26.49
N LYS A 491 -26.30 -22.96 -26.30
CA LYS A 491 -27.31 -22.72 -27.33
C LYS A 491 -27.41 -21.25 -27.69
N ILE A 492 -27.36 -20.32 -26.72
CA ILE A 492 -27.37 -18.87 -26.96
C ILE A 492 -26.09 -18.42 -27.68
N SER A 493 -24.92 -18.94 -27.32
CA SER A 493 -23.66 -18.60 -28.01
C SER A 493 -23.65 -19.14 -29.44
N GLN A 494 -24.18 -20.35 -29.65
CA GLN A 494 -24.39 -20.91 -30.99
C GLN A 494 -25.41 -20.08 -31.79
N LEU A 495 -26.55 -19.71 -31.21
CA LEU A 495 -27.55 -18.85 -31.86
C LEU A 495 -27.01 -17.46 -32.20
N ARG A 496 -26.18 -16.86 -31.33
CA ARG A 496 -25.44 -15.61 -31.62
C ARG A 496 -24.46 -15.80 -32.78
N SER A 497 -23.82 -16.96 -32.90
CA SER A 497 -22.93 -17.27 -34.02
C SER A 497 -23.67 -17.50 -35.34
N TYR A 498 -24.89 -18.06 -35.30
CA TYR A 498 -25.75 -18.20 -36.48
C TYR A 498 -26.36 -16.87 -36.93
N ALA A 499 -26.69 -15.96 -36.01
CA ALA A 499 -27.21 -14.62 -36.34
C ALA A 499 -26.13 -13.70 -36.94
N ASN A 500 -24.86 -13.89 -36.56
CA ASN A 500 -23.71 -13.16 -37.12
C ASN A 500 -23.04 -13.99 -38.23
N ALA A 501 -23.71 -14.12 -39.38
CA ALA A 501 -23.30 -14.97 -40.51
C ALA A 501 -21.95 -14.61 -41.19
N SER A 502 -21.15 -13.68 -40.64
CA SER A 502 -19.80 -13.33 -41.11
C SER A 502 -18.67 -13.73 -40.14
N SER A 503 -18.97 -14.36 -39.02
CA SER A 503 -17.97 -14.80 -38.05
C SER A 503 -18.26 -16.23 -37.61
N GLN A 504 -17.51 -17.20 -38.15
CA GLN A 504 -17.40 -18.50 -37.48
C GLN A 504 -17.01 -18.24 -36.02
N PRO A 505 -17.61 -18.93 -35.03
CA PRO A 505 -17.17 -18.79 -33.65
C PRO A 505 -15.68 -19.12 -33.64
N ALA A 506 -14.83 -18.17 -33.20
CA ALA A 506 -13.40 -18.41 -33.06
C ALA A 506 -13.25 -19.71 -32.26
N ALA A 507 -12.77 -20.76 -32.93
CA ALA A 507 -12.60 -22.06 -32.28
C ALA A 507 -11.69 -21.83 -31.08
N SER A 508 -12.17 -22.16 -29.89
CA SER A 508 -11.42 -21.95 -28.64
C SER A 508 -10.05 -22.59 -28.76
N ASN A 509 -8.98 -21.82 -28.55
CA ASN A 509 -7.60 -22.25 -28.77
C ASN A 509 -7.27 -23.58 -28.06
N PRO A 510 -6.83 -24.64 -28.76
CA PRO A 510 -6.58 -25.97 -28.16
C PRO A 510 -5.72 -25.95 -26.89
N LEU A 511 -4.78 -25.01 -26.77
CA LEU A 511 -3.88 -24.89 -25.62
C LEU A 511 -4.59 -24.49 -24.31
N ASP A 512 -5.85 -24.05 -24.37
CA ASP A 512 -6.65 -23.75 -23.18
C ASP A 512 -7.67 -24.86 -22.85
N ASP A 513 -7.59 -26.02 -23.47
CA ASP A 513 -8.46 -27.14 -23.13
C ASP A 513 -8.20 -27.67 -21.71
N ASP A 514 -9.15 -28.47 -21.20
CA ASP A 514 -9.04 -29.01 -19.86
C ASP A 514 -7.82 -29.92 -19.66
N ASN A 515 -7.21 -30.47 -20.71
CA ASN A 515 -6.06 -31.36 -20.59
C ASN A 515 -4.76 -30.57 -20.43
N HIS A 516 -4.53 -29.55 -21.26
CA HIS A 516 -3.38 -28.65 -21.12
C HIS A 516 -3.42 -27.93 -19.77
N VAL A 517 -4.59 -27.44 -19.34
CA VAL A 517 -4.72 -26.81 -18.02
C VAL A 517 -4.40 -27.79 -16.89
N LYS A 518 -4.82 -29.06 -16.99
CA LYS A 518 -4.46 -30.11 -16.00
C LYS A 518 -2.96 -30.32 -15.93
N GLU A 519 -2.29 -30.42 -17.07
CA GLU A 519 -0.83 -30.58 -17.14
C GLU A 519 -0.11 -29.37 -16.53
N ARG A 520 -0.54 -28.15 -16.86
CA ARG A 520 -0.01 -26.93 -16.24
C ARG A 520 -0.20 -26.91 -14.73
N CYS A 521 -1.39 -27.25 -14.24
CA CYS A 521 -1.65 -27.36 -12.80
C CYS A 521 -0.75 -28.40 -12.13
N ALA A 522 -0.54 -29.56 -12.76
CA ALA A 522 0.33 -30.59 -12.23
C ALA A 522 1.78 -30.11 -12.12
N THR A 523 2.30 -29.41 -13.14
CA THR A 523 3.64 -28.82 -13.10
C THR A 523 3.76 -27.80 -11.98
N VAL A 524 2.81 -26.86 -11.86
CA VAL A 524 2.80 -25.83 -10.80
C VAL A 524 2.79 -26.45 -9.39
N ILE A 525 2.03 -27.52 -9.17
CA ILE A 525 2.02 -28.27 -7.89
C ILE A 525 3.36 -28.98 -7.65
N ASN A 526 3.96 -29.52 -8.71
CA ASN A 526 5.22 -30.25 -8.62
C ASN A 526 6.42 -29.35 -8.31
N THR A 527 6.42 -28.12 -8.83
CA THR A 527 7.45 -27.11 -8.55
C THR A 527 7.39 -26.56 -7.12
N GLY A 528 6.29 -26.81 -6.38
CA GLY A 528 6.20 -26.44 -4.97
C GLY A 528 5.55 -25.09 -4.71
N ILE A 529 4.47 -24.77 -5.43
CA ILE A 529 3.74 -23.50 -5.29
C ILE A 529 3.15 -23.25 -3.89
N MET A 530 2.84 -24.32 -3.13
CA MET A 530 2.07 -24.21 -1.89
C MET A 530 2.78 -23.44 -0.76
N PRO A 531 4.06 -23.70 -0.45
CA PRO A 531 4.85 -22.85 0.44
C PRO A 531 4.75 -21.36 0.12
N LEU A 532 4.88 -20.98 -1.16
CA LEU A 532 4.74 -19.59 -1.60
C LEU A 532 3.35 -19.03 -1.28
N LEU A 533 2.27 -19.75 -1.61
CA LEU A 533 0.91 -19.29 -1.31
C LEU A 533 0.67 -19.10 0.19
N ILE A 534 1.24 -19.97 1.02
CA ILE A 534 1.15 -19.87 2.48
C ILE A 534 1.86 -18.61 2.98
N ASP A 535 3.08 -18.36 2.51
CA ASP A 535 3.88 -17.21 2.95
C ASP A 535 3.28 -15.89 2.46
N CYS A 536 2.84 -15.81 1.20
CA CYS A 536 2.14 -14.66 0.64
C CYS A 536 0.88 -14.33 1.46
N ASN A 537 0.08 -15.34 1.80
CA ASN A 537 -1.16 -15.12 2.55
C ASN A 537 -0.92 -14.70 4.01
N LYS A 538 0.13 -15.24 4.66
CA LYS A 538 0.50 -14.82 6.02
C LYS A 538 0.97 -13.37 6.06
N ALA A 539 1.84 -12.98 5.12
CA ALA A 539 2.36 -11.62 5.05
C ALA A 539 1.28 -10.59 4.67
N ASN A 540 0.25 -11.02 3.93
CA ASN A 540 -0.82 -10.16 3.41
C ASN A 540 -2.19 -10.53 3.98
N ALA A 541 -2.25 -10.84 5.28
CA ALA A 541 -3.46 -11.37 5.94
C ALA A 541 -4.69 -10.44 5.88
N THR A 542 -4.50 -9.14 5.62
CA THR A 542 -5.57 -8.14 5.49
C THR A 542 -5.98 -7.86 4.04
N SER A 543 -5.25 -8.39 3.05
CA SER A 543 -5.52 -8.11 1.64
C SER A 543 -6.59 -9.02 1.06
N ASN A 544 -7.79 -8.47 0.85
CA ASN A 544 -8.92 -9.22 0.30
C ASN A 544 -8.67 -9.71 -1.15
N SER A 545 -7.92 -8.95 -1.96
CA SER A 545 -7.62 -9.28 -3.35
C SER A 545 -6.64 -10.45 -3.47
N ILE A 546 -5.58 -10.46 -2.66
CA ILE A 546 -4.61 -11.55 -2.61
C ILE A 546 -5.28 -12.85 -2.15
N GLN A 547 -6.13 -12.76 -1.13
CA GLN A 547 -6.88 -13.90 -0.62
C GLN A 547 -7.88 -14.46 -1.65
N ASP A 548 -8.62 -13.60 -2.38
CA ASP A 548 -9.52 -14.05 -3.45
C ASP A 548 -8.76 -14.79 -4.55
N LEU A 549 -7.65 -14.20 -5.01
CA LEU A 549 -6.82 -14.80 -6.03
C LEU A 549 -6.22 -16.14 -5.58
N THR A 550 -5.80 -16.23 -4.32
CA THR A 550 -5.34 -17.48 -3.70
C THR A 550 -6.45 -18.55 -3.69
N SER A 551 -7.67 -18.19 -3.31
CA SER A 551 -8.84 -19.09 -3.35
C SER A 551 -9.13 -19.60 -4.77
N LYS A 552 -9.06 -18.72 -5.78
CA LYS A 552 -9.25 -19.08 -7.20
C LYS A 552 -8.16 -20.00 -7.74
N ILE A 553 -6.91 -19.78 -7.35
CA ILE A 553 -5.78 -20.66 -7.68
C ILE A 553 -6.01 -22.05 -7.05
N LEU A 554 -6.28 -22.12 -5.74
CA LEU A 554 -6.49 -23.40 -5.04
C LEU A 554 -7.69 -24.17 -5.57
N LEU A 555 -8.78 -23.48 -5.92
CA LEU A 555 -9.93 -24.10 -6.58
C LEU A 555 -9.56 -24.74 -7.92
N SER A 556 -8.74 -24.05 -8.71
CA SER A 556 -8.26 -24.56 -10.00
C SER A 556 -7.35 -25.77 -9.81
N LEU A 557 -6.37 -25.68 -8.91
CA LEU A 557 -5.44 -26.76 -8.59
C LEU A 557 -6.14 -28.01 -8.03
N SER A 558 -7.25 -27.84 -7.29
CA SER A 558 -8.02 -28.95 -6.71
C SER A 558 -8.82 -29.76 -7.74
N LYS A 559 -8.99 -29.28 -8.99
CA LYS A 559 -9.85 -29.94 -9.98
C LYS A 559 -9.35 -31.35 -10.33
N THR A 560 -8.05 -31.54 -10.49
CA THR A 560 -7.42 -32.83 -10.85
C THR A 560 -7.31 -33.76 -9.65
N LEU A 561 -7.97 -34.93 -9.72
CA LEU A 561 -8.03 -35.91 -8.63
C LEU A 561 -6.64 -36.39 -8.18
N GLN A 562 -5.75 -36.71 -9.13
CA GLN A 562 -4.45 -37.33 -8.91
C GLN A 562 -3.50 -36.44 -8.08
N THR A 563 -3.67 -35.12 -8.14
CA THR A 563 -2.79 -34.15 -7.45
C THR A 563 -3.32 -33.72 -6.09
N ARG A 564 -4.56 -34.08 -5.71
CA ARG A 564 -5.20 -33.63 -4.45
C ARG A 564 -4.46 -34.12 -3.20
N GLY A 565 -3.96 -35.35 -3.22
CA GLY A 565 -3.17 -35.89 -2.11
C GLY A 565 -1.90 -35.07 -1.85
N LYS A 566 -1.19 -34.67 -2.92
CA LYS A 566 0.01 -33.82 -2.82
C LYS A 566 -0.32 -32.41 -2.32
N LEU A 567 -1.41 -31.80 -2.81
CA LEU A 567 -1.88 -30.51 -2.29
C LEU A 567 -2.18 -30.57 -0.79
N ALA A 568 -2.84 -31.64 -0.33
CA ALA A 568 -3.12 -31.84 1.08
C ALA A 568 -1.83 -31.95 1.91
N GLN A 569 -0.86 -32.76 1.46
CA GLN A 569 0.45 -32.91 2.10
C GLN A 569 1.22 -31.59 2.19
N GLN A 570 1.09 -30.73 1.17
CA GLN A 570 1.74 -29.41 1.13
C GLN A 570 0.98 -28.31 1.91
N GLY A 571 -0.04 -28.66 2.70
CA GLY A 571 -0.71 -27.72 3.61
C GLY A 571 -1.89 -26.94 3.01
N ALA A 572 -2.41 -27.33 1.84
CA ALA A 572 -3.54 -26.63 1.20
C ALA A 572 -4.79 -26.56 2.09
N ILE A 573 -5.08 -27.63 2.84
CA ILE A 573 -6.25 -27.71 3.72
C ILE A 573 -6.15 -26.67 4.85
N LYS A 574 -4.97 -26.53 5.45
CA LYS A 574 -4.70 -25.54 6.50
C LYS A 574 -4.89 -24.12 5.98
N LEU A 575 -4.38 -23.84 4.78
CA LEU A 575 -4.51 -22.52 4.13
C LEU A 575 -5.98 -22.20 3.80
N LEU A 576 -6.72 -23.12 3.19
CA LEU A 576 -8.14 -22.95 2.86
C LEU A 576 -9.00 -22.66 4.09
N LEU A 577 -8.78 -23.40 5.19
CA LEU A 577 -9.49 -23.16 6.45
C LEU A 577 -9.15 -21.79 7.05
N SER A 578 -7.89 -21.36 6.95
CA SER A 578 -7.47 -20.02 7.38
C SER A 578 -8.14 -18.91 6.58
N LEU A 579 -8.19 -19.04 5.25
CA LEU A 579 -8.83 -18.08 4.34
C LEU A 579 -10.33 -17.92 4.62
N ILE A 580 -11.01 -19.03 4.91
CA ILE A 580 -12.44 -19.02 5.23
C ILE A 580 -12.66 -18.40 6.62
N SER A 581 -11.80 -18.72 7.59
CA SER A 581 -11.92 -18.21 8.96
C SER A 581 -11.70 -16.69 9.04
N SER A 582 -10.73 -16.16 8.29
CA SER A 582 -10.44 -14.72 8.25
C SER A 582 -11.55 -13.86 7.65
N ARG A 583 -12.54 -14.49 7.00
CA ARG A 583 -13.68 -13.82 6.33
C ARG A 583 -15.01 -13.97 7.08
N THR A 584 -14.97 -14.47 8.30
CA THR A 584 -16.17 -14.57 9.15
C THR A 584 -16.28 -13.35 10.05
N GLU A 585 -17.35 -12.55 9.90
CA GLU A 585 -17.52 -11.28 10.63
C GLU A 585 -17.81 -11.45 12.12
N ASN A 586 -18.41 -12.58 12.54
CA ASN A 586 -18.83 -12.80 13.93
C ASN A 586 -18.77 -14.28 14.34
N SER A 587 -17.77 -15.01 13.86
CA SER A 587 -17.52 -16.43 14.18
C SER A 587 -18.70 -17.39 13.94
N THR A 588 -19.83 -16.98 13.34
CA THR A 588 -21.07 -17.79 13.24
C THR A 588 -21.79 -17.71 11.89
N ASN A 589 -21.76 -16.57 11.18
CA ASN A 589 -22.38 -16.42 9.85
C ASN A 589 -21.36 -16.14 8.74
N TYR A 590 -21.54 -16.76 7.57
CA TYR A 590 -20.81 -16.42 6.35
C TYR A 590 -21.49 -15.25 5.66
N ARG A 591 -20.69 -14.36 5.03
CA ARG A 591 -21.23 -13.31 4.17
C ARG A 591 -22.00 -13.95 3.00
N ALA A 592 -23.23 -13.50 2.78
CA ALA A 592 -24.01 -13.96 1.63
C ALA A 592 -23.30 -13.56 0.33
N ASN A 593 -23.22 -14.48 -0.64
CA ASN A 593 -22.55 -14.29 -1.94
C ASN A 593 -21.04 -13.94 -1.89
N ASP A 594 -20.31 -14.38 -0.86
CA ASP A 594 -18.84 -14.24 -0.82
C ASP A 594 -18.15 -15.28 -1.71
N GLU A 595 -17.95 -14.93 -2.99
CA GLU A 595 -17.28 -15.76 -4.00
C GLU A 595 -15.94 -16.35 -3.52
N PRO A 596 -15.03 -15.60 -2.85
CA PRO A 596 -13.79 -16.13 -2.30
C PRO A 596 -13.99 -17.27 -1.29
N THR A 597 -14.95 -17.12 -0.36
CA THR A 597 -15.28 -18.17 0.62
C THR A 597 -15.89 -19.39 -0.06
N GLN A 598 -16.76 -19.18 -1.05
CA GLN A 598 -17.32 -20.28 -1.84
C GLN A 598 -16.24 -21.04 -2.62
N ASN A 599 -15.31 -20.32 -3.26
CA ASN A 599 -14.18 -20.90 -4.00
C ASN A 599 -13.29 -21.72 -3.07
N ALA A 600 -12.96 -21.18 -1.89
CA ALA A 600 -12.15 -21.89 -0.89
C ALA A 600 -12.86 -23.12 -0.32
N ALA A 601 -14.15 -23.01 0.02
CA ALA A 601 -14.95 -24.12 0.52
C ALA A 601 -15.09 -25.24 -0.53
N HIS A 602 -15.30 -24.90 -1.80
CA HIS A 602 -15.38 -25.87 -2.88
C HIS A 602 -14.02 -26.56 -3.10
N ALA A 603 -12.91 -25.81 -3.09
CA ALA A 603 -11.57 -26.39 -3.15
C ALA A 603 -11.33 -27.37 -2.00
N LEU A 604 -11.74 -27.00 -0.78
CA LEU A 604 -11.64 -27.82 0.42
C LEU A 604 -12.44 -29.13 0.26
N ALA A 605 -13.69 -29.03 -0.20
CA ALA A 605 -14.55 -30.19 -0.45
C ALA A 605 -13.90 -31.17 -1.43
N ARG A 606 -13.37 -30.68 -2.57
CA ARG A 606 -12.71 -31.53 -3.57
C ARG A 606 -11.53 -32.30 -3.00
N ILE A 607 -10.69 -31.62 -2.21
CA ILE A 607 -9.51 -32.25 -1.61
C ILE A 607 -9.95 -33.30 -0.58
N LEU A 608 -10.89 -32.97 0.32
CA LEU A 608 -11.34 -33.87 1.39
C LEU A 608 -12.06 -35.11 0.87
N ILE A 609 -12.76 -35.04 -0.27
CA ILE A 609 -13.36 -36.23 -0.92
C ILE A 609 -12.30 -37.28 -1.28
N SER A 610 -11.05 -36.87 -1.49
CA SER A 610 -10.00 -37.70 -2.09
C SER A 610 -8.85 -38.06 -1.14
N VAL A 611 -8.92 -37.64 0.13
CA VAL A 611 -7.85 -37.83 1.11
C VAL A 611 -8.40 -38.44 2.39
N ASN A 612 -7.67 -39.38 2.98
CA ASN A 612 -8.04 -39.97 4.27
C ASN A 612 -8.01 -38.88 5.38
N PRO A 613 -9.13 -38.62 6.09
CA PRO A 613 -9.19 -37.62 7.16
C PRO A 613 -8.14 -37.80 8.24
N ALA A 614 -7.74 -39.04 8.55
CA ALA A 614 -6.73 -39.33 9.57
C ALA A 614 -5.32 -38.81 9.22
N HIS A 615 -5.03 -38.59 7.93
CA HIS A 615 -3.75 -38.02 7.48
C HIS A 615 -3.75 -36.49 7.44
N VAL A 616 -4.91 -35.86 7.61
CA VAL A 616 -5.11 -34.42 7.46
C VAL A 616 -5.39 -33.74 8.79
N PHE A 617 -6.27 -34.35 9.59
CA PHE A 617 -6.74 -33.80 10.85
C PHE A 617 -6.03 -34.54 11.98
N SER A 618 -5.08 -33.86 12.63
CA SER A 618 -4.38 -34.42 13.78
C SER A 618 -5.27 -34.36 15.04
N THR A 619 -5.16 -35.38 15.89
CA THR A 619 -6.00 -35.52 17.09
C THR A 619 -5.75 -34.44 18.15
N SER A 620 -4.56 -33.81 18.12
CA SER A 620 -4.10 -32.81 19.10
C SER A 620 -3.65 -31.49 18.47
N GLY A 621 -3.93 -31.24 17.19
CA GLY A 621 -3.43 -30.06 16.47
C GLY A 621 -4.44 -29.38 15.55
N PHE A 622 -3.99 -28.33 14.87
CA PHE A 622 -4.76 -27.64 13.84
C PHE A 622 -4.37 -28.15 12.44
N PRO A 623 -5.34 -28.44 11.55
CA PRO A 623 -6.78 -28.22 11.72
C PRO A 623 -7.50 -29.35 12.49
N GLN A 624 -8.48 -28.98 13.32
CA GLN A 624 -9.41 -29.94 13.92
C GLN A 624 -10.46 -30.37 12.88
N ILE A 625 -10.88 -31.63 12.90
CA ILE A 625 -11.86 -32.17 11.93
C ILE A 625 -13.18 -31.38 11.90
N THR A 626 -13.60 -30.84 13.03
CA THR A 626 -14.81 -30.02 13.19
C THR A 626 -14.77 -28.72 12.40
N THR A 627 -13.58 -28.15 12.18
CA THR A 627 -13.40 -26.88 11.46
C THR A 627 -13.80 -26.97 9.98
N ALA A 628 -13.76 -28.16 9.39
CA ALA A 628 -14.16 -28.39 8.01
C ALA A 628 -15.68 -28.51 7.83
N ILE A 629 -16.45 -28.81 8.89
CA ILE A 629 -17.89 -29.08 8.79
C ILE A 629 -18.64 -27.84 8.28
N ARG A 630 -18.37 -26.68 8.87
CA ARG A 630 -19.12 -25.46 8.58
C ARG A 630 -18.91 -24.94 7.14
N PRO A 631 -17.68 -24.89 6.60
CA PRO A 631 -17.47 -24.61 5.18
C PRO A 631 -18.23 -25.55 4.25
N LEU A 632 -18.27 -26.85 4.57
CA LEU A 632 -18.96 -27.84 3.76
C LEU A 632 -20.48 -27.69 3.84
N ALA A 633 -21.02 -27.42 5.03
CA ALA A 633 -22.45 -27.15 5.22
C ALA A 633 -22.91 -25.90 4.45
N HIS A 634 -22.05 -24.88 4.35
CA HIS A 634 -22.34 -23.68 3.57
C HIS A 634 -22.57 -23.98 2.07
N LEU A 635 -21.82 -24.93 1.49
CA LEU A 635 -22.01 -25.34 0.10
C LEU A 635 -23.34 -26.07 -0.16
N LEU A 636 -24.01 -26.54 0.88
CA LEU A 636 -25.29 -27.26 0.78
C LEU A 636 -26.51 -26.35 0.91
N GLN A 637 -26.31 -25.06 1.26
CA GLN A 637 -27.41 -24.10 1.34
C GLN A 637 -27.84 -23.70 -0.08
N PRO A 638 -29.15 -23.73 -0.41
CA PRO A 638 -29.61 -23.38 -1.74
C PRO A 638 -29.29 -21.92 -2.05
N PHE A 639 -28.63 -21.68 -3.18
CA PHE A 639 -28.47 -20.34 -3.74
C PHE A 639 -29.88 -19.73 -3.94
N SER A 640 -30.21 -18.67 -3.22
CA SER A 640 -31.33 -17.81 -3.59
C SER A 640 -30.91 -17.06 -4.86
N SER A 641 -31.08 -17.70 -6.01
CA SER A 641 -31.09 -16.99 -7.28
C SER A 641 -32.15 -15.89 -7.17
N SER A 642 -31.72 -14.64 -7.34
CA SER A 642 -32.62 -13.50 -7.49
C SER A 642 -33.56 -13.84 -8.64
N SER A 643 -34.80 -14.21 -8.32
CA SER A 643 -35.87 -14.35 -9.28
C SER A 643 -36.03 -13.00 -9.96
N SER A 644 -35.62 -12.94 -11.23
CA SER A 644 -36.19 -12.00 -12.18
C SER A 644 -37.71 -12.06 -12.01
N SER A 645 -38.31 -10.93 -11.66
CA SER A 645 -39.76 -10.77 -11.49
C SER A 645 -40.48 -11.17 -12.78
N SER A 646 -40.88 -12.42 -12.90
CA SER A 646 -41.95 -12.85 -13.79
C SER A 646 -43.25 -12.65 -13.03
N THR A 647 -43.89 -11.51 -13.28
CA THR A 647 -45.32 -11.33 -12.99
C THR A 647 -46.10 -12.54 -13.51
N PRO A 648 -46.87 -13.24 -12.66
CA PRO A 648 -47.68 -14.37 -13.12
C PRO A 648 -48.81 -13.87 -14.03
N PRO A 649 -49.17 -14.62 -15.09
CA PRO A 649 -50.29 -14.28 -15.96
C PRO A 649 -51.62 -14.42 -15.21
N PRO A 650 -52.65 -13.62 -15.54
CA PRO A 650 -53.94 -13.71 -14.86
C PRO A 650 -54.65 -15.01 -15.26
N THR A 651 -55.08 -15.77 -14.26
CA THR A 651 -55.94 -16.94 -14.44
C THR A 651 -57.39 -16.52 -14.76
N PRO A 652 -58.07 -17.17 -15.71
CA PRO A 652 -59.46 -16.88 -16.04
C PRO A 652 -60.42 -17.83 -15.32
N ALA A 653 -61.37 -17.26 -14.56
CA ALA A 653 -62.70 -17.80 -14.20
C ALA A 653 -63.33 -16.80 -13.22
N SER A 654 -64.60 -16.41 -13.27
CA SER A 654 -65.80 -16.99 -13.86
C SER A 654 -66.86 -15.90 -13.97
N ARG A 655 -67.71 -15.99 -15.01
CA ARG A 655 -69.02 -15.34 -15.02
C ARG A 655 -69.87 -15.94 -13.89
N LEU A 656 -70.51 -15.11 -13.08
CA LEU A 656 -71.97 -15.08 -12.82
C LEU A 656 -72.29 -14.49 -11.44
N ARG A 657 -73.12 -13.45 -11.51
CA ARG A 657 -73.89 -12.73 -10.47
C ARG A 657 -73.15 -11.73 -9.61
#